data_AF-G7WMI2-F1
#
_entry.id   AF-G7WMI2-F1
#
_cell.length_a   1.000
_cell.length_b   1.000
_cell.length_c   1.000
_cell.angle_alpha   90.00
_cell.angle_beta   90.00
_cell.angle_gamma   90.00
#
_symmetry.space_group_name_H-M   'P 1'
#
loop_
_entity.id
_entity.type
_entity.pdbx_description
1 polymer ?
#
loop_
_entity_poly.entity_id
_entity_poly.type
_entity_poly.pdbx_seq_one_letter_code
_entity_poly.pdbx_strand_id
1 'polypeptide(L)'
;MSCFIVYGLVCKFLISLRIQFNSDTVSPGIMSLEIWRHNNYLLRDFYLPINTPYLFSDLLPFHLFPQIIFDFNPRCLNIMCYVIFILIIIIFTYIIYKITSSYVNALFFAALMSNMAPLSFGYYVHPVSHNGTILFIGLFILLFLRIDESYVELKTTPVLIPAFILLNAIIFSDSIIIAWFVVPITIYYILMYKNKNSTLNIIIILMNVSIILSYYLKKYFMLHYISMPVQIRDLNTILYVNIPLYVEGMAQLLGLSTDFNILNIINILVILYIILHSSKFLLMNSQKPPVFFMSIYLIVSSAIVFFAYVSSTLCVDIFTTRYLIFTPISIFLLISLAYDKLEYLHTVGLLILIMFSALANYAALETNSDPNIHNYDLINYFKENNLTYGLGGYWDANIISYLSSESVIIRPVTALNGDIVPFRWVASERWFKKEPENIDRYFIIVKENKTLLLNNNDVEKSFRKYKPPSETHMFGGYIIYVFNNQIPYKGFLDNNLNYINYKDSLLIQDGVGSSVDIKQLNSTIFYSNKTLNNPGYLVYGPYISLPPGNYTIEYIVKAENISDSEKKIATIDIFSTYINEDSRVAVDAERDIYLYDLNNSDFQSINLGFSIEDYNEFRLIEFRVFQHGIADLYVHSININKT
;
A
#
# COMPACT_ATOMS: atom_id res chain seq x y z
N MET A 1 -6.26 10.14 -37.45
CA MET A 1 -5.42 9.75 -36.29
C MET A 1 -4.73 10.94 -35.65
N SER A 2 -3.87 11.69 -36.37
CA SER A 2 -3.13 12.82 -35.77
C SER A 2 -3.99 13.86 -35.06
N CYS A 3 -5.16 14.22 -35.62
CA CYS A 3 -6.10 15.14 -34.96
C CYS A 3 -6.63 14.57 -33.63
N PHE A 4 -6.97 13.28 -33.58
CA PHE A 4 -7.41 12.62 -32.35
C PHE A 4 -6.29 12.58 -31.30
N ILE A 5 -5.03 12.40 -31.72
CA ILE A 5 -3.89 12.41 -30.80
C ILE A 5 -3.74 13.79 -30.16
N VAL A 6 -3.69 14.85 -30.97
CA VAL A 6 -3.56 16.23 -30.47
C VAL A 6 -4.75 16.57 -29.56
N TYR A 7 -5.97 16.28 -30.00
CA TYR A 7 -7.18 16.51 -29.23
C TYR A 7 -7.15 15.78 -27.88
N GLY A 8 -6.85 14.48 -27.89
CA GLY A 8 -6.80 13.64 -26.70
C GLY A 8 -5.75 14.14 -25.72
N LEU A 9 -4.54 14.43 -26.20
CA LEU A 9 -3.45 14.97 -25.38
C LEU A 9 -3.82 16.32 -24.74
N VAL A 10 -4.45 17.24 -25.48
CA VAL A 10 -4.91 18.52 -24.94
C VAL A 10 -5.98 18.32 -23.86
N CYS A 11 -6.96 17.45 -24.11
CA CYS A 11 -7.98 17.13 -23.10
C CYS A 11 -7.34 16.52 -21.85
N LYS A 12 -6.40 15.57 -22.02
CA LYS A 12 -5.68 14.93 -20.90
C LYS A 12 -4.85 15.91 -20.09
N PHE A 13 -4.20 16.88 -20.75
CA PHE A 13 -3.51 17.95 -20.05
C PHE A 13 -4.48 18.75 -19.17
N LEU A 14 -5.60 19.20 -19.72
CA LEU A 14 -6.60 19.97 -18.97
C LEU A 14 -7.22 19.17 -17.81
N ILE A 15 -7.53 17.89 -18.04
CA ILE A 15 -8.01 16.98 -16.99
C ILE A 15 -6.93 16.81 -15.90
N SER A 16 -5.65 16.70 -16.28
CA SER A 16 -4.57 16.51 -15.31
C SER A 16 -4.44 17.66 -14.32
N LEU A 17 -4.76 18.89 -14.75
CA LEU A 17 -4.73 20.07 -13.87
C LEU A 17 -5.82 20.04 -12.78
N ARG A 18 -6.80 19.13 -12.90
CA ARG A 18 -7.98 19.02 -12.02
C ARG A 18 -8.03 17.74 -11.21
N ILE A 19 -6.90 17.05 -11.07
CA ILE A 19 -6.81 15.85 -10.25
C ILE A 19 -6.83 16.25 -8.77
N GLN A 20 -7.69 15.57 -8.01
CA GLN A 20 -7.75 15.70 -6.57
C GLN A 20 -6.54 15.05 -5.92
N PHE A 21 -5.99 15.72 -4.90
CA PHE A 21 -4.92 15.17 -4.08
C PHE A 21 -5.48 14.50 -2.83
N ASN A 22 -4.70 13.55 -2.32
CA ASN A 22 -4.81 12.89 -1.03
C ASN A 22 -3.38 12.66 -0.46
N SER A 23 -3.28 12.15 0.77
CA SER A 23 -1.99 11.92 1.43
C SER A 23 -1.02 11.02 0.63
N ASP A 24 -1.51 10.00 -0.07
CA ASP A 24 -0.67 9.17 -0.96
C ASP A 24 -0.12 9.98 -2.13
N THR A 25 -1.00 10.70 -2.84
CA THR A 25 -0.61 11.43 -4.06
C THR A 25 0.36 12.58 -3.80
N VAL A 26 0.33 13.20 -2.62
CA VAL A 26 1.30 14.26 -2.26
C VAL A 26 2.63 13.71 -1.74
N SER A 27 2.73 12.40 -1.53
CA SER A 27 3.91 11.76 -0.93
C SER A 27 5.22 12.06 -1.67
N PRO A 28 5.28 12.06 -3.03
CA PRO A 28 6.49 12.49 -3.74
C PRO A 28 6.88 13.95 -3.43
N GLY A 29 5.89 14.83 -3.21
CA GLY A 29 6.11 16.21 -2.80
C GLY A 29 6.67 16.33 -1.37
N ILE A 30 6.07 15.61 -0.42
CA ILE A 30 6.56 15.53 0.97
C ILE A 30 7.99 14.95 1.02
N MET A 31 8.26 13.85 0.32
CA MET A 31 9.61 13.28 0.25
C MET A 31 10.62 14.26 -0.39
N SER A 32 10.19 15.04 -1.39
CA SER A 32 11.04 16.09 -1.96
C SER A 32 11.35 17.20 -0.96
N LEU A 33 10.36 17.62 -0.14
CA LEU A 33 10.56 18.57 0.96
C LEU A 33 11.56 18.02 1.99
N GLU A 34 11.42 16.75 2.37
CA GLU A 34 12.34 16.07 3.29
C GLU A 34 13.79 16.10 2.77
N ILE A 35 13.99 15.73 1.51
CA ILE A 35 15.31 15.70 0.87
C ILE A 35 15.92 17.11 0.82
N TRP A 36 15.14 18.11 0.39
CA TRP A 36 15.68 19.44 0.05
C TRP A 36 15.63 20.45 1.19
N ARG A 37 14.45 20.66 1.81
CA ARG A 37 14.28 21.67 2.86
C ARG A 37 14.74 21.16 4.23
N HIS A 38 14.55 19.87 4.49
CA HIS A 38 14.88 19.27 5.80
C HIS A 38 16.21 18.51 5.83
N ASN A 39 16.99 18.56 4.74
CA ASN A 39 18.31 17.94 4.62
C ASN A 39 18.34 16.42 4.87
N ASN A 40 17.21 15.72 4.68
CA ASN A 40 17.11 14.27 4.79
C ASN A 40 17.40 13.59 3.45
N TYR A 41 18.60 13.81 2.92
CA TYR A 41 18.98 13.44 1.55
C TYR A 41 18.81 11.95 1.19
N LEU A 42 18.87 11.07 2.19
CA LEU A 42 18.76 9.62 2.01
C LEU A 42 17.47 9.05 2.60
N LEU A 43 16.56 9.90 3.09
CA LEU A 43 15.31 9.47 3.73
C LEU A 43 15.54 8.42 4.82
N ARG A 44 16.60 8.57 5.63
CA ARG A 44 17.17 7.49 6.48
C ARG A 44 16.20 6.95 7.52
N ASP A 45 15.31 7.81 7.99
CA ASP A 45 14.32 7.56 9.03
C ASP A 45 12.89 7.60 8.48
N PHE A 46 12.76 7.54 7.15
CA PHE A 46 11.48 7.56 6.46
C PHE A 46 10.96 6.14 6.29
N TYR A 47 9.73 5.93 6.70
CA TYR A 47 9.08 4.65 6.61
C TYR A 47 8.36 4.51 5.27
N LEU A 48 8.83 3.58 4.43
CA LEU A 48 8.34 3.39 3.07
C LEU A 48 7.81 1.98 2.87
N PRO A 49 6.78 1.77 2.04
CA PRO A 49 6.34 0.42 1.68
C PRO A 49 7.46 -0.34 0.95
N ILE A 50 7.78 -1.54 1.42
CA ILE A 50 8.90 -2.33 0.90
C ILE A 50 8.77 -2.66 -0.60
N ASN A 51 7.53 -2.88 -1.06
CA ASN A 51 7.26 -3.30 -2.44
C ASN A 51 7.27 -2.13 -3.43
N THR A 52 6.95 -0.92 -2.97
CA THR A 52 6.67 0.23 -3.84
C THR A 52 7.16 1.56 -3.24
N PRO A 53 8.45 1.73 -2.91
CA PRO A 53 8.96 3.00 -2.39
C PRO A 53 9.01 4.12 -3.46
N TYR A 54 8.89 3.81 -4.75
CA TYR A 54 8.82 4.74 -5.90
C TYR A 54 10.02 5.72 -6.07
N LEU A 55 11.14 5.46 -5.38
CA LEU A 55 12.32 6.33 -5.38
C LEU A 55 12.95 6.53 -6.76
N PHE A 56 13.26 5.44 -7.46
CA PHE A 56 13.99 5.49 -8.74
C PHE A 56 13.09 5.42 -9.97
N SER A 57 11.83 5.01 -9.80
CA SER A 57 10.83 4.94 -10.87
C SER A 57 10.14 6.29 -11.08
N ASP A 58 9.82 7.02 -10.01
CA ASP A 58 8.96 8.20 -10.06
C ASP A 58 9.62 9.41 -9.37
N LEU A 59 10.01 9.30 -8.09
CA LEU A 59 10.47 10.43 -7.29
C LEU A 59 11.70 11.12 -7.89
N LEU A 60 12.82 10.40 -8.03
CA LEU A 60 14.08 10.98 -8.49
C LEU A 60 14.03 11.47 -9.95
N PRO A 61 13.50 10.70 -10.92
CA PRO A 61 13.53 11.12 -12.32
C PRO A 61 12.51 12.21 -12.65
N PHE A 62 11.37 12.26 -11.94
CA PHE A 62 10.24 13.10 -12.35
C PHE A 62 9.72 14.07 -11.31
N HIS A 63 9.91 13.86 -10.00
CA HIS A 63 9.30 14.73 -9.00
C HIS A 63 10.32 15.60 -8.25
N LEU A 64 11.48 15.08 -7.84
CA LEU A 64 12.41 15.79 -6.96
C LEU A 64 12.84 17.16 -7.52
N PHE A 65 13.48 17.18 -8.68
CA PHE A 65 13.98 18.43 -9.26
C PHE A 65 12.87 19.38 -9.70
N PRO A 66 11.79 18.93 -10.38
CA PRO A 66 10.67 19.82 -10.70
C PRO A 66 10.04 20.45 -9.45
N GLN A 67 9.87 19.68 -8.36
CA GLN A 67 9.37 20.22 -7.10
C GLN A 67 10.27 21.32 -6.55
N ILE A 68 11.60 21.13 -6.59
CA ILE A 68 12.57 22.16 -6.15
C ILE A 68 12.46 23.42 -7.02
N ILE A 69 12.41 23.27 -8.35
CA ILE A 69 12.37 24.39 -9.31
C ILE A 69 11.11 25.24 -9.14
N PHE A 70 9.97 24.59 -8.88
CA PHE A 70 8.67 25.26 -8.73
C PHE A 70 8.29 25.53 -7.27
N ASP A 71 9.27 25.56 -6.37
CA ASP A 71 9.12 25.81 -4.93
C ASP A 71 7.97 25.02 -4.29
N PHE A 72 7.93 23.72 -4.59
CA PHE A 72 6.99 22.75 -4.06
C PHE A 72 5.52 23.03 -4.38
N ASN A 73 5.24 23.73 -5.49
CA ASN A 73 3.87 23.94 -5.95
C ASN A 73 3.16 22.60 -6.23
N PRO A 74 1.99 22.32 -5.63
CA PRO A 74 1.28 21.05 -5.82
C PRO A 74 0.95 20.73 -7.28
N ARG A 75 0.70 21.75 -8.12
CA ARG A 75 0.41 21.55 -9.55
C ARG A 75 1.57 20.88 -10.30
N CYS A 76 2.80 21.01 -9.79
CA CYS A 76 3.96 20.34 -10.37
C CYS A 76 3.81 18.80 -10.32
N LEU A 77 3.13 18.24 -9.30
CA LEU A 77 2.88 16.79 -9.24
C LEU A 77 2.04 16.33 -10.45
N ASN A 78 0.92 17.00 -10.69
CA ASN A 78 0.00 16.68 -11.78
C ASN A 78 0.66 16.83 -13.16
N ILE A 79 1.40 17.92 -13.36
CA ILE A 79 2.10 18.18 -14.63
C ILE A 79 3.12 17.07 -14.89
N MET A 80 3.87 16.65 -13.88
CA MET A 80 4.88 15.61 -14.06
C MET A 80 4.26 14.23 -14.32
N CYS A 81 3.12 13.90 -13.71
CA CYS A 81 2.38 12.69 -14.07
C CYS A 81 1.93 12.70 -15.54
N TYR A 82 1.44 13.84 -16.03
CA TYR A 82 1.09 14.01 -17.44
C TYR A 82 2.31 13.89 -18.38
N VAL A 83 3.47 14.43 -17.97
CA VAL A 83 4.73 14.25 -18.72
C VAL A 83 5.11 12.78 -18.83
N ILE A 84 5.06 12.03 -17.71
CA ILE A 84 5.33 10.58 -17.73
C ILE A 84 4.36 9.88 -18.69
N PHE A 85 3.07 10.21 -18.63
CA PHE A 85 2.06 9.65 -19.54
C PHE A 85 2.37 9.90 -21.02
N ILE A 86 2.81 11.11 -21.40
CA ILE A 86 3.26 11.40 -22.77
C ILE A 86 4.47 10.54 -23.14
N LEU A 87 5.46 10.42 -22.24
CA LEU A 87 6.65 9.62 -22.50
C LEU A 87 6.31 8.14 -22.71
N ILE A 88 5.33 7.61 -21.98
CA ILE A 88 4.77 6.27 -22.21
C ILE A 88 4.18 6.17 -23.62
N ILE A 89 3.35 7.13 -24.03
CA ILE A 89 2.79 7.13 -25.40
C ILE A 89 3.91 7.14 -26.44
N ILE A 90 4.91 8.01 -26.29
CA ILE A 90 6.03 8.13 -27.24
C ILE A 90 6.80 6.82 -27.34
N ILE A 91 7.20 6.23 -26.20
CA ILE A 91 8.07 5.06 -26.20
C ILE A 91 7.37 3.85 -26.81
N PHE A 92 6.11 3.61 -26.47
CA PHE A 92 5.36 2.47 -26.99
C PHE A 92 4.89 2.68 -28.44
N THR A 93 4.60 3.91 -28.85
CA THR A 93 4.39 4.26 -30.26
C THR A 93 5.64 3.94 -31.09
N TYR A 94 6.83 4.29 -30.57
CA TYR A 94 8.09 3.99 -31.23
C TYR A 94 8.39 2.48 -31.27
N ILE A 95 8.07 1.72 -30.22
CA ILE A 95 8.17 0.24 -30.23
C ILE A 95 7.31 -0.35 -31.34
N ILE A 96 6.05 0.08 -31.46
CA ILE A 96 5.15 -0.40 -32.53
C ILE A 96 5.72 -0.06 -33.90
N TYR A 97 6.19 1.16 -34.12
CA TYR A 97 6.83 1.55 -35.38
C TYR A 97 8.06 0.69 -35.67
N LYS A 98 8.93 0.45 -34.68
CA LYS A 98 10.13 -0.37 -34.85
C LYS A 98 9.79 -1.81 -35.26
N ILE A 99 8.80 -2.42 -34.62
CA ILE A 99 8.40 -3.81 -34.86
C ILE A 99 7.68 -3.97 -36.22
N THR A 100 6.78 -3.04 -36.54
CA THR A 100 5.87 -3.17 -37.70
C THR A 100 6.41 -2.51 -38.96
N SER A 101 7.26 -1.49 -38.80
CA SER A 101 7.66 -0.51 -39.82
C SER A 101 6.48 0.29 -40.40
N SER A 102 5.35 0.36 -39.68
CA SER A 102 4.12 1.05 -40.10
C SER A 102 3.85 2.26 -39.22
N TYR A 103 3.80 3.45 -39.85
CA TYR A 103 3.35 4.67 -39.18
C TYR A 103 1.88 4.59 -38.78
N VAL A 104 1.07 3.82 -39.51
CA VAL A 104 -0.36 3.71 -39.26
C VAL A 104 -0.60 2.96 -37.95
N ASN A 105 0.02 1.78 -37.77
CA ASN A 105 -0.04 1.01 -36.52
C ASN A 105 0.45 1.84 -35.33
N ALA A 106 1.55 2.59 -35.50
CA ALA A 106 2.12 3.43 -34.46
C ALA A 106 1.18 4.59 -34.06
N LEU A 107 0.68 5.35 -35.04
CA LEU A 107 -0.27 6.44 -34.79
C LEU A 107 -1.59 5.93 -34.24
N PHE A 108 -1.97 4.69 -34.57
CA PHE A 108 -3.17 4.06 -34.06
C PHE A 108 -3.04 3.78 -32.55
N PHE A 109 -1.92 3.21 -32.09
CA PHE A 109 -1.62 3.07 -30.66
C PHE A 109 -1.66 4.41 -29.93
N ALA A 110 -1.00 5.43 -30.49
CA ALA A 110 -0.99 6.77 -29.91
C ALA A 110 -2.41 7.35 -29.79
N ALA A 111 -3.28 7.12 -30.79
CA ALA A 111 -4.66 7.58 -30.77
C ALA A 111 -5.50 6.88 -29.69
N LEU A 112 -5.33 5.57 -29.50
CA LEU A 112 -6.00 4.81 -28.42
C LEU A 112 -5.58 5.32 -27.03
N MET A 113 -4.27 5.43 -26.78
CA MET A 113 -3.77 5.90 -25.48
C MET A 113 -4.17 7.35 -25.18
N SER A 114 -4.01 8.26 -26.15
CA SER A 114 -4.36 9.69 -25.95
C SER A 114 -5.85 9.90 -25.73
N ASN A 115 -6.71 9.00 -26.21
CA ASN A 115 -8.16 9.07 -26.06
C ASN A 115 -8.69 8.00 -25.11
N MET A 116 -7.92 7.57 -24.10
CA MET A 116 -8.50 6.76 -23.02
C MET A 116 -9.68 7.49 -22.36
N ALA A 117 -10.68 6.76 -21.87
CA ALA A 117 -11.78 7.37 -21.15
C ALA A 117 -11.29 8.13 -19.90
N PRO A 118 -11.98 9.18 -19.42
CA PRO A 118 -11.57 9.96 -18.25
C PRO A 118 -11.32 9.11 -17.00
N LEU A 119 -12.22 8.17 -16.69
CA LEU A 119 -12.10 7.28 -15.54
C LEU A 119 -10.82 6.43 -15.61
N SER A 120 -10.59 5.80 -16.77
CA SER A 120 -9.39 5.02 -17.05
C SER A 120 -8.11 5.87 -16.92
N PHE A 121 -8.12 7.06 -17.51
CA PHE A 121 -6.99 7.99 -17.45
C PHE A 121 -6.62 8.39 -16.01
N GLY A 122 -7.59 8.48 -15.10
CA GLY A 122 -7.36 8.73 -13.67
C GLY A 122 -6.22 7.87 -13.10
N TYR A 123 -6.21 6.57 -13.40
CA TYR A 123 -5.19 5.63 -12.94
C TYR A 123 -3.78 5.90 -13.52
N TYR A 124 -3.66 6.63 -14.63
CA TYR A 124 -2.37 6.94 -15.28
C TYR A 124 -1.84 8.33 -14.93
N VAL A 125 -2.63 9.13 -14.23
CA VAL A 125 -2.30 10.54 -13.99
C VAL A 125 -2.21 10.88 -12.50
N HIS A 126 -2.45 9.91 -11.62
CA HIS A 126 -2.11 10.03 -10.22
C HIS A 126 -0.61 9.76 -9.97
N PRO A 127 0.04 10.52 -9.07
CA PRO A 127 1.32 10.11 -8.49
C PRO A 127 1.20 8.71 -7.87
N VAL A 128 2.33 8.01 -7.70
CA VAL A 128 2.37 6.66 -7.07
C VAL A 128 1.49 5.59 -7.76
N SER A 129 1.25 5.74 -9.06
CA SER A 129 0.44 4.80 -9.86
C SER A 129 1.29 3.99 -10.85
N HIS A 130 2.52 3.62 -10.48
CA HIS A 130 3.44 2.77 -11.28
C HIS A 130 3.78 3.27 -12.71
N ASN A 131 3.44 4.50 -13.08
CA ASN A 131 3.62 5.02 -14.44
C ASN A 131 5.10 5.15 -14.81
N GLY A 132 5.95 5.58 -13.88
CA GLY A 132 7.40 5.57 -14.08
C GLY A 132 7.91 4.17 -14.46
N THR A 133 7.45 3.14 -13.76
CA THR A 133 7.79 1.74 -14.03
C THR A 133 7.39 1.30 -15.45
N ILE A 134 6.20 1.68 -15.93
CA ILE A 134 5.73 1.39 -17.30
C ILE A 134 6.65 2.02 -18.35
N LEU A 135 7.07 3.27 -18.14
CA LEU A 135 8.00 3.94 -19.04
C LEU A 135 9.33 3.17 -19.13
N PHE A 136 9.88 2.76 -17.99
CA PHE A 136 11.12 1.97 -17.96
C PHE A 136 10.95 0.60 -18.60
N ILE A 137 9.79 -0.06 -18.47
CA ILE A 137 9.47 -1.29 -19.20
C ILE A 137 9.58 -1.05 -20.72
N GLY A 138 9.02 0.05 -21.23
CA GLY A 138 9.17 0.43 -22.65
C GLY A 138 10.64 0.57 -23.08
N LEU A 139 11.46 1.23 -22.25
CA LEU A 139 12.89 1.37 -22.51
C LEU A 139 13.62 0.02 -22.51
N PHE A 140 13.30 -0.87 -21.58
CA PHE A 140 13.90 -2.20 -21.53
C PHE A 140 13.44 -3.11 -22.67
N ILE A 141 12.19 -2.99 -23.15
CA ILE A 141 11.73 -3.68 -24.36
C ILE A 141 12.55 -3.24 -25.58
N LEU A 142 12.77 -1.93 -25.76
CA LEU A 142 13.60 -1.43 -26.87
C LEU A 142 15.04 -1.93 -26.80
N LEU A 143 15.61 -1.99 -25.60
CA LEU A 143 16.94 -2.55 -25.39
C LEU A 143 16.97 -4.04 -25.77
N PHE A 144 15.97 -4.81 -25.34
CA PHE A 144 15.84 -6.23 -25.67
C PHE A 144 15.74 -6.46 -27.18
N LEU A 145 14.87 -5.71 -27.87
CA LEU A 145 14.72 -5.78 -29.34
C LEU A 145 16.02 -5.43 -30.08
N ARG A 146 16.81 -4.46 -29.57
CA ARG A 146 18.09 -4.09 -30.17
C ARG A 146 19.14 -5.20 -30.05
N ILE A 147 19.15 -5.91 -28.92
CA ILE A 147 20.09 -7.00 -28.66
C ILE A 147 19.75 -8.23 -29.52
N ASP A 148 18.46 -8.46 -29.80
CA ASP A 148 18.01 -9.56 -30.66
C ASP A 148 18.34 -9.33 -32.15
N GLU A 149 18.18 -8.10 -32.65
CA GLU A 149 18.41 -7.75 -34.07
C GLU A 149 19.87 -7.87 -34.52
N SER A 150 20.80 -7.72 -33.60
CA SER A 150 22.22 -7.76 -33.92
C SER A 150 22.81 -9.05 -33.35
N TYR A 151 23.53 -9.83 -34.17
CA TYR A 151 24.43 -10.85 -33.65
C TYR A 151 25.55 -10.10 -32.90
N VAL A 152 25.24 -9.64 -31.69
CA VAL A 152 26.09 -8.74 -30.95
C VAL A 152 27.24 -9.56 -30.34
N GLU A 153 28.35 -9.63 -31.07
CA GLU A 153 29.66 -9.78 -30.45
C GLU A 153 29.79 -8.73 -29.34
N LEU A 154 30.50 -9.07 -28.25
CA LEU A 154 30.69 -8.33 -26.98
C LEU A 154 30.97 -6.80 -27.02
N LYS A 155 30.99 -6.15 -28.19
CA LYS A 155 31.22 -4.70 -28.37
C LYS A 155 30.10 -3.79 -27.82
N THR A 156 28.93 -4.30 -27.39
CA THR A 156 27.88 -3.49 -26.71
C THR A 156 27.89 -3.56 -25.18
N THR A 157 28.88 -4.24 -24.58
CA THR A 157 29.07 -4.33 -23.12
C THR A 157 28.91 -2.98 -22.38
N PRO A 158 29.36 -1.82 -22.92
CA PRO A 158 29.22 -0.54 -22.21
C PRO A 158 27.78 -0.09 -21.95
N VAL A 159 26.80 -0.49 -22.77
CA VAL A 159 25.39 -0.08 -22.60
C VAL A 159 24.64 -1.04 -21.67
N LEU A 160 25.09 -2.29 -21.58
CA LEU A 160 24.45 -3.32 -20.75
C LEU A 160 24.64 -3.07 -19.25
N ILE A 161 25.81 -2.58 -18.84
CA ILE A 161 26.10 -2.32 -17.42
C ILE A 161 25.17 -1.22 -16.86
N PRO A 162 25.07 -0.02 -17.47
CA PRO A 162 24.13 1.01 -17.00
C PRO A 162 22.68 0.54 -17.04
N ALA A 163 22.27 -0.21 -18.06
CA ALA A 163 20.92 -0.74 -18.15
C ALA A 163 20.60 -1.74 -17.03
N PHE A 164 21.58 -2.54 -16.62
CA PHE A 164 21.43 -3.46 -15.51
C PHE A 164 21.33 -2.75 -14.16
N ILE A 165 22.18 -1.74 -13.94
CA ILE A 165 22.10 -0.88 -12.75
C ILE A 165 20.74 -0.20 -12.69
N LEU A 166 20.26 0.32 -13.82
CA LEU A 166 18.93 0.92 -13.90
C LEU A 166 17.83 -0.10 -13.60
N LEU A 167 17.86 -1.30 -14.18
CA LEU A 167 16.88 -2.34 -13.89
C LEU A 167 16.86 -2.70 -12.40
N ASN A 168 18.03 -2.84 -11.77
CA ASN A 168 18.12 -3.10 -10.35
C ASN A 168 17.50 -1.95 -9.53
N ALA A 169 17.80 -0.70 -9.88
CA ALA A 169 17.20 0.47 -9.25
C ALA A 169 15.67 0.51 -9.41
N ILE A 170 15.14 0.14 -10.58
CA ILE A 170 13.68 0.07 -10.80
C ILE A 170 13.04 -1.07 -10.03
N ILE A 171 13.61 -2.28 -10.00
CA ILE A 171 13.10 -3.39 -9.17
C ILE A 171 13.15 -3.01 -7.69
N PHE A 172 14.19 -2.30 -7.27
CA PHE A 172 14.27 -1.75 -5.92
C PHE A 172 13.15 -0.71 -5.66
N SER A 173 12.86 0.13 -6.65
CA SER A 173 11.83 1.18 -6.53
C SER A 173 10.40 0.65 -6.57
N ASP A 174 10.13 -0.36 -7.37
CA ASP A 174 8.81 -0.86 -7.66
C ASP A 174 8.86 -2.33 -8.11
N SER A 175 8.48 -3.22 -7.19
CA SER A 175 8.54 -4.67 -7.41
C SER A 175 7.58 -5.15 -8.50
N ILE A 176 6.60 -4.33 -8.94
CA ILE A 176 5.62 -4.75 -9.96
C ILE A 176 6.26 -5.05 -11.31
N ILE A 177 7.42 -4.46 -11.61
CA ILE A 177 8.19 -4.74 -12.83
C ILE A 177 8.58 -6.22 -12.96
N ILE A 178 8.67 -6.95 -11.84
CA ILE A 178 8.95 -8.39 -11.83
C ILE A 178 7.83 -9.13 -12.57
N ALA A 179 6.58 -8.84 -12.21
CA ALA A 179 5.40 -9.46 -12.80
C ALA A 179 5.13 -8.94 -14.22
N TRP A 180 5.33 -7.64 -14.47
CA TRP A 180 5.04 -7.03 -15.77
C TRP A 180 6.09 -7.30 -16.85
N PHE A 181 7.36 -7.50 -16.47
CA PHE A 181 8.48 -7.53 -17.42
C PHE A 181 9.44 -8.69 -17.21
N VAL A 182 10.06 -8.81 -16.03
CA VAL A 182 11.19 -9.74 -15.83
C VAL A 182 10.74 -11.20 -15.97
N VAL A 183 9.67 -11.60 -15.29
CA VAL A 183 9.15 -12.98 -15.35
C VAL A 183 8.60 -13.31 -16.75
N PRO A 184 7.74 -12.49 -17.39
CA PRO A 184 7.26 -12.76 -18.74
C PRO A 184 8.38 -12.94 -19.78
N ILE A 185 9.42 -12.09 -19.77
CA ILE A 185 10.56 -12.22 -20.69
C ILE A 185 11.37 -13.48 -20.39
N THR A 186 11.58 -13.81 -19.11
CA THR A 186 12.28 -15.03 -18.71
C THR A 186 11.54 -16.27 -19.21
N ILE A 187 10.22 -16.32 -19.06
CA ILE A 187 9.37 -17.42 -19.55
C ILE A 187 9.46 -17.53 -21.08
N TYR A 188 9.32 -16.41 -21.80
CA TYR A 188 9.47 -16.40 -23.26
C TYR A 188 10.85 -16.91 -23.69
N TYR A 189 11.92 -16.43 -23.05
CA TYR A 189 13.29 -16.80 -23.35
C TYR A 189 13.55 -18.29 -23.15
N ILE A 190 13.07 -18.85 -22.04
CA ILE A 190 13.28 -20.27 -21.71
C ILE A 190 12.52 -21.17 -22.67
N LEU A 191 11.23 -20.90 -22.87
CA LEU A 191 10.28 -21.81 -23.52
C LEU A 191 10.21 -21.65 -25.05
N MET A 192 10.36 -20.42 -25.56
CA MET A 192 10.02 -20.10 -26.95
C MET A 192 11.18 -19.56 -27.78
N TYR A 193 12.17 -18.93 -27.14
CA TYR A 193 13.30 -18.35 -27.86
C TYR A 193 14.31 -19.42 -28.31
N LYS A 194 14.46 -19.57 -29.63
CA LYS A 194 15.29 -20.63 -30.24
C LYS A 194 16.77 -20.25 -30.38
N ASN A 195 17.08 -18.97 -30.58
CA ASN A 195 18.43 -18.51 -30.95
C ASN A 195 19.28 -18.11 -29.73
N LYS A 196 19.31 -18.96 -28.70
CA LYS A 196 20.02 -18.66 -27.44
C LYS A 196 21.51 -18.42 -27.69
N ASN A 197 22.05 -17.36 -27.10
CA ASN A 197 23.48 -17.03 -27.15
C ASN A 197 24.00 -16.66 -25.75
N SER A 198 25.33 -16.69 -25.56
CA SER A 198 25.95 -16.44 -24.26
C SER A 198 25.62 -15.06 -23.69
N THR A 199 25.58 -14.03 -24.53
CA THR A 199 25.26 -12.66 -24.11
C THR A 199 23.84 -12.57 -23.56
N LEU A 200 22.86 -13.12 -24.27
CA LEU A 200 21.46 -13.10 -23.87
C LEU A 200 21.19 -14.00 -22.66
N ASN A 201 21.87 -15.14 -22.56
CA ASN A 201 21.87 -15.97 -21.34
C ASN A 201 22.33 -15.17 -20.12
N ILE A 202 23.46 -14.46 -20.23
CA ILE A 202 23.99 -13.63 -19.14
C ILE A 202 23.01 -12.52 -18.78
N ILE A 203 22.41 -11.84 -19.76
CA ILE A 203 21.41 -10.79 -19.51
C ILE A 203 20.22 -11.35 -18.72
N ILE A 204 19.64 -12.46 -19.16
CA ILE A 204 18.49 -13.07 -18.47
C ILE A 204 18.86 -13.52 -17.05
N ILE A 205 20.05 -14.12 -16.87
CA ILE A 205 20.56 -14.48 -15.53
C ILE A 205 20.68 -13.23 -14.65
N LEU A 206 21.33 -12.18 -15.16
CA LEU A 206 21.51 -10.93 -14.45
C LEU A 206 20.16 -10.33 -14.04
N MET A 207 19.19 -10.25 -14.96
CA MET A 207 17.82 -9.75 -14.67
C MET A 207 17.19 -10.47 -13.47
N ASN A 208 17.32 -11.80 -13.39
CA ASN A 208 16.80 -12.60 -12.29
C ASN A 208 17.63 -12.43 -11.00
N VAL A 209 18.95 -12.32 -11.09
CA VAL A 209 19.83 -11.99 -9.95
C VAL A 209 19.48 -10.63 -9.36
N SER A 210 19.08 -9.66 -10.20
CA SER A 210 18.63 -8.35 -9.73
C SER A 210 17.40 -8.41 -8.82
N ILE A 211 16.50 -9.38 -9.02
CA ILE A 211 15.36 -9.62 -8.13
C ILE A 211 15.87 -10.01 -6.74
N ILE A 212 16.75 -11.00 -6.69
CA ILE A 212 17.33 -11.51 -5.45
C ILE A 212 18.08 -10.38 -4.73
N LEU A 213 18.97 -9.68 -5.43
CA LEU A 213 19.74 -8.58 -4.86
C LEU A 213 18.82 -7.50 -4.28
N SER A 214 17.79 -7.08 -5.01
CA SER A 214 16.85 -6.05 -4.54
C SER A 214 16.08 -6.52 -3.30
N TYR A 215 15.67 -7.79 -3.25
CA TYR A 215 15.01 -8.36 -2.08
C TYR A 215 15.91 -8.33 -0.83
N TYR A 216 17.16 -8.77 -0.97
CA TYR A 216 18.11 -8.76 0.14
C TYR A 216 18.46 -7.34 0.60
N LEU A 217 18.64 -6.40 -0.34
CA LEU A 217 18.88 -5.00 -0.01
C LEU A 217 17.72 -4.40 0.80
N LYS A 218 16.48 -4.61 0.36
CA LYS A 218 15.29 -4.15 1.06
C LYS A 218 15.14 -4.78 2.43
N LYS A 219 15.24 -6.11 2.52
CA LYS A 219 14.95 -6.85 3.74
C LYS A 219 15.99 -6.62 4.85
N TYR A 220 17.27 -6.54 4.50
CA TYR A 220 18.35 -6.54 5.51
C TYR A 220 19.03 -5.19 5.70
N PHE A 221 18.96 -4.28 4.72
CA PHE A 221 19.68 -3.01 4.79
C PHE A 221 18.76 -1.79 4.98
N MET A 222 17.45 -1.93 4.76
CA MET A 222 16.48 -0.84 4.91
C MET A 222 15.57 -1.03 6.13
N LEU A 223 16.05 -0.62 7.30
CA LEU A 223 15.38 -0.80 8.60
C LEU A 223 13.97 -0.19 8.70
N HIS A 224 13.69 0.86 7.93
CA HIS A 224 12.41 1.57 7.98
C HIS A 224 11.45 1.14 6.85
N TYR A 225 11.72 0.05 6.14
CA TYR A 225 10.81 -0.41 5.09
C TYR A 225 9.69 -1.28 5.70
N ILE A 226 8.45 -0.87 5.49
CA ILE A 226 7.26 -1.53 6.01
C ILE A 226 6.99 -2.78 5.17
N SER A 227 7.02 -3.95 5.81
CA SER A 227 6.68 -5.23 5.17
C SER A 227 5.20 -5.27 4.82
N MET A 228 4.89 -5.68 3.59
CA MET A 228 3.53 -5.98 3.14
C MET A 228 3.55 -7.36 2.49
N PRO A 229 3.42 -8.43 3.29
CA PRO A 229 3.48 -9.78 2.77
C PRO A 229 2.30 -10.03 1.85
N VAL A 230 2.60 -10.41 0.61
CA VAL A 230 1.58 -10.86 -0.33
C VAL A 230 1.31 -12.33 -0.05
N GLN A 231 0.08 -12.65 0.38
CA GLN A 231 -0.34 -14.02 0.69
C GLN A 231 -1.37 -14.48 -0.34
N ILE A 232 -1.45 -15.80 -0.55
CA ILE A 232 -2.48 -16.42 -1.38
C ILE A 232 -3.79 -16.43 -0.59
N ARG A 233 -4.89 -16.03 -1.22
CA ARG A 233 -6.24 -16.02 -0.65
C ARG A 233 -6.92 -17.39 -0.80
N ASP A 234 -7.89 -17.67 0.06
CA ASP A 234 -8.72 -18.87 -0.04
C ASP A 234 -9.66 -18.80 -1.27
N LEU A 235 -10.18 -19.96 -1.66
CA LEU A 235 -11.00 -20.08 -2.88
C LEU A 235 -12.29 -19.25 -2.83
N ASN A 236 -12.91 -19.07 -1.66
CA ASN A 236 -14.15 -18.28 -1.56
C ASN A 236 -13.86 -16.80 -1.80
N THR A 237 -12.82 -16.26 -1.16
CA THR A 237 -12.38 -14.88 -1.39
C THR A 237 -12.00 -14.66 -2.86
N ILE A 238 -11.28 -15.62 -3.46
CA ILE A 238 -10.93 -15.56 -4.88
C ILE A 238 -12.17 -15.45 -5.77
N LEU A 239 -13.15 -16.36 -5.59
CA LEU A 239 -14.32 -16.47 -6.48
C LEU A 239 -15.32 -15.33 -6.29
N TYR A 240 -15.58 -14.92 -5.05
CA TYR A 240 -16.68 -14.01 -4.72
C TYR A 240 -16.25 -12.57 -4.45
N VAL A 241 -14.96 -12.30 -4.26
CA VAL A 241 -14.43 -10.95 -4.03
C VAL A 241 -13.45 -10.56 -5.12
N ASN A 242 -12.36 -11.32 -5.29
CA ASN A 242 -11.26 -10.88 -6.14
C ASN A 242 -11.57 -10.95 -7.64
N ILE A 243 -12.25 -11.99 -8.12
CA ILE A 243 -12.67 -12.08 -9.53
C ILE A 243 -13.65 -10.94 -9.88
N PRO A 244 -14.73 -10.70 -9.11
CA PRO A 244 -15.61 -9.55 -9.35
C PRO A 244 -14.87 -8.21 -9.38
N LEU A 245 -13.98 -7.95 -8.40
CA LEU A 245 -13.17 -6.73 -8.35
C LEU A 245 -12.23 -6.61 -9.56
N TYR A 246 -11.62 -7.70 -10.01
CA TYR A 246 -10.81 -7.70 -11.23
C TYR A 246 -11.64 -7.34 -12.46
N VAL A 247 -12.83 -7.92 -12.62
CA VAL A 247 -13.73 -7.63 -13.74
C VAL A 247 -14.16 -6.16 -13.71
N GLU A 248 -14.51 -5.65 -12.52
CA GLU A 248 -14.89 -4.24 -12.34
C GLU A 248 -13.72 -3.31 -12.65
N GLY A 249 -12.54 -3.54 -12.08
CA GLY A 249 -11.34 -2.75 -12.32
C GLY A 249 -10.92 -2.74 -13.79
N MET A 250 -10.94 -3.91 -14.46
CA MET A 250 -10.63 -4.00 -15.89
C MET A 250 -11.66 -3.27 -16.76
N ALA A 251 -12.95 -3.32 -16.40
CA ALA A 251 -13.97 -2.53 -17.09
C ALA A 251 -13.68 -1.02 -16.96
N GLN A 252 -13.39 -0.52 -15.75
CA GLN A 252 -13.05 0.88 -15.54
C GLN A 252 -11.80 1.31 -16.33
N LEU A 253 -10.76 0.47 -16.34
CA LEU A 253 -9.53 0.71 -17.09
C LEU A 253 -9.73 0.71 -18.62
N LEU A 254 -10.71 -0.04 -19.13
CA LEU A 254 -11.08 -0.02 -20.54
C LEU A 254 -12.12 1.07 -20.87
N GLY A 255 -12.54 1.86 -19.87
CA GLY A 255 -13.52 2.93 -20.03
C GLY A 255 -14.96 2.44 -20.16
N LEU A 256 -15.26 1.26 -19.62
CA LEU A 256 -16.57 0.62 -19.66
C LEU A 256 -17.31 0.83 -18.34
N SER A 257 -18.62 1.08 -18.42
CA SER A 257 -19.50 1.01 -17.25
C SER A 257 -19.82 -0.46 -16.94
N THR A 258 -19.83 -0.80 -15.65
CA THR A 258 -20.22 -2.11 -15.14
C THR A 258 -21.72 -2.24 -14.88
N ASP A 259 -22.49 -1.18 -15.16
CA ASP A 259 -23.94 -1.22 -15.04
C ASP A 259 -24.51 -2.24 -16.03
N PHE A 260 -25.45 -3.07 -15.56
CA PHE A 260 -26.13 -4.07 -16.39
C PHE A 260 -27.11 -3.41 -17.37
N ASN A 261 -26.57 -2.83 -18.44
CA ASN A 261 -27.31 -2.34 -19.59
C ASN A 261 -26.84 -3.07 -20.87
N ILE A 262 -27.78 -3.35 -21.77
CA ILE A 262 -27.54 -3.96 -23.09
C ILE A 262 -26.38 -3.28 -23.83
N LEU A 263 -26.30 -1.94 -23.79
CA LEU A 263 -25.23 -1.20 -24.47
C LEU A 263 -23.83 -1.53 -23.89
N ASN A 264 -23.72 -1.64 -22.56
CA ASN A 264 -22.46 -2.00 -21.89
C ASN A 264 -22.06 -3.43 -22.20
N ILE A 265 -23.01 -4.37 -22.20
CA ILE A 265 -22.77 -5.76 -22.58
C ILE A 265 -22.25 -5.85 -24.01
N ILE A 266 -22.87 -5.13 -24.95
CA ILE A 266 -22.40 -5.06 -26.34
C ILE A 266 -20.97 -4.50 -26.40
N ASN A 267 -20.66 -3.42 -25.69
CA ASN A 267 -19.32 -2.83 -25.68
C ASN A 267 -18.26 -3.81 -25.13
N ILE A 268 -18.56 -4.51 -24.03
CA ILE A 268 -17.69 -5.55 -23.47
C ILE A 268 -17.44 -6.66 -24.49
N LEU A 269 -18.50 -7.18 -25.12
CA LEU A 269 -18.39 -8.25 -26.12
C LEU A 269 -17.58 -7.82 -27.34
N VAL A 270 -17.74 -6.58 -27.81
CA VAL A 270 -16.97 -6.03 -28.93
C VAL A 270 -15.49 -5.93 -28.57
N ILE A 271 -15.15 -5.41 -27.40
CA ILE A 271 -13.75 -5.31 -26.96
C ILE A 271 -13.13 -6.68 -26.78
N LEU A 272 -13.83 -7.62 -26.14
CA LEU A 272 -13.37 -9.00 -25.99
C LEU A 272 -13.15 -9.66 -27.35
N TYR A 273 -14.07 -9.49 -28.29
CA TYR A 273 -13.92 -9.97 -29.66
C TYR A 273 -12.67 -9.39 -30.33
N ILE A 274 -12.46 -8.08 -30.25
CA ILE A 274 -11.28 -7.41 -30.83
C ILE A 274 -9.99 -7.95 -30.21
N ILE A 275 -9.94 -8.15 -28.89
CA ILE A 275 -8.76 -8.69 -28.18
C ILE A 275 -8.48 -10.12 -28.63
N LEU A 276 -9.49 -10.99 -28.61
CA LEU A 276 -9.35 -12.40 -28.97
C LEU A 276 -8.98 -12.56 -30.44
N HIS A 277 -9.61 -11.80 -31.33
CA HIS A 277 -9.32 -11.81 -32.75
C HIS A 277 -7.90 -11.32 -33.03
N SER A 278 -7.49 -10.18 -32.47
CA SER A 278 -6.13 -9.64 -32.63
C SER A 278 -5.07 -10.61 -32.11
N SER A 279 -5.29 -11.21 -30.94
CA SER A 279 -4.37 -12.18 -30.33
C SER A 279 -4.24 -13.44 -31.19
N LYS A 280 -5.37 -14.04 -31.59
CA LYS A 280 -5.38 -15.23 -32.46
C LYS A 280 -4.67 -14.94 -33.78
N PHE A 281 -4.98 -13.80 -34.39
CA PHE A 281 -4.39 -13.38 -35.65
C PHE A 281 -2.87 -13.26 -35.55
N LEU A 282 -2.36 -12.58 -34.52
CA LEU A 282 -0.92 -12.41 -34.30
C LEU A 282 -0.22 -13.74 -34.04
N LEU A 283 -0.81 -14.62 -33.23
CA LEU A 283 -0.22 -15.93 -32.91
C LEU A 283 -0.17 -16.87 -34.12
N MET A 284 -1.18 -16.86 -34.97
CA MET A 284 -1.25 -17.78 -36.13
C MET A 284 -0.50 -17.26 -37.35
N ASN A 285 -0.42 -15.94 -37.54
CA ASN A 285 0.03 -15.34 -38.80
C ASN A 285 1.29 -14.47 -38.68
N SER A 286 1.89 -14.33 -37.50
CA SER A 286 3.14 -13.57 -37.36
C SER A 286 4.34 -14.38 -37.84
N GLN A 287 4.83 -14.03 -39.04
CA GLN A 287 6.08 -14.57 -39.57
C GLN A 287 7.31 -13.76 -39.13
N LYS A 288 7.10 -12.51 -38.66
CA LYS A 288 8.17 -11.64 -38.16
C LYS A 288 8.49 -11.99 -36.69
N PRO A 289 9.72 -12.41 -36.35
CA PRO A 289 10.08 -12.80 -34.98
C PRO A 289 9.77 -11.72 -33.91
N PRO A 290 10.01 -10.40 -34.15
CA PRO A 290 9.69 -9.38 -33.16
C PRO A 290 8.19 -9.23 -32.86
N VAL A 291 7.32 -9.46 -33.86
CA VAL A 291 5.86 -9.43 -33.67
C VAL A 291 5.42 -10.62 -32.83
N PHE A 292 5.94 -11.81 -33.13
CA PHE A 292 5.63 -13.02 -32.37
C PHE A 292 6.09 -12.90 -30.91
N PHE A 293 7.33 -12.45 -30.68
CA PHE A 293 7.86 -12.14 -29.35
C PHE A 293 6.94 -11.21 -28.57
N MET A 294 6.63 -10.04 -29.14
CA MET A 294 5.84 -9.02 -28.46
C MET A 294 4.45 -9.55 -28.12
N SER A 295 3.83 -10.32 -29.02
CA SER A 295 2.50 -10.90 -28.81
C SER A 295 2.50 -11.88 -27.63
N ILE A 296 3.47 -12.80 -27.57
CA ILE A 296 3.60 -13.74 -26.45
C ILE A 296 3.89 -13.01 -25.14
N TYR A 297 4.85 -12.08 -25.16
CA TYR A 297 5.22 -11.29 -23.98
C TYR A 297 4.00 -10.60 -23.36
N LEU A 298 3.20 -9.90 -24.17
CA LEU A 298 2.01 -9.18 -23.69
C LEU A 298 0.94 -10.12 -23.13
N ILE A 299 0.70 -11.27 -23.77
CA ILE A 299 -0.26 -12.27 -23.29
C ILE A 299 0.20 -12.90 -21.97
N VAL A 300 1.47 -13.31 -21.89
CA VAL A 300 2.04 -13.91 -20.68
C VAL A 300 2.07 -12.90 -19.52
N SER A 301 2.45 -11.65 -19.79
CA SER A 301 2.43 -10.58 -18.79
C SER A 301 1.03 -10.33 -18.26
N SER A 302 0.04 -10.18 -19.15
CA SER A 302 -1.37 -9.99 -18.75
C SER A 302 -1.91 -11.18 -17.92
N ALA A 303 -1.56 -12.41 -18.29
CA ALA A 303 -1.96 -13.60 -17.56
C ALA A 303 -1.34 -13.65 -16.15
N ILE A 304 -0.04 -13.35 -16.02
CA ILE A 304 0.64 -13.32 -14.72
C ILE A 304 0.02 -12.27 -13.81
N VAL A 305 -0.26 -11.08 -14.32
CA VAL A 305 -0.91 -10.00 -13.56
C VAL A 305 -2.31 -10.42 -13.10
N PHE A 306 -3.11 -11.02 -13.99
CA PHE A 306 -4.42 -11.57 -13.63
C PHE A 306 -4.32 -12.57 -12.48
N PHE A 307 -3.46 -13.59 -12.62
CA PHE A 307 -3.32 -14.61 -11.58
C PHE A 307 -2.78 -14.01 -10.27
N ALA A 308 -1.77 -13.15 -10.33
CA ALA A 308 -1.19 -12.51 -9.14
C ALA A 308 -2.21 -11.63 -8.41
N TYR A 309 -2.99 -10.83 -9.15
CA TYR A 309 -4.02 -9.96 -8.57
C TYR A 309 -5.15 -10.77 -7.93
N VAL A 310 -5.72 -11.73 -8.68
CA VAL A 310 -6.89 -12.48 -8.25
C VAL A 310 -6.57 -13.48 -7.13
N SER A 311 -5.39 -14.10 -7.16
CA SER A 311 -5.04 -15.14 -6.17
C SER A 311 -4.49 -14.60 -4.86
N SER A 312 -4.23 -13.29 -4.72
CA SER A 312 -3.48 -12.75 -3.59
C SER A 312 -4.19 -11.68 -2.77
N THR A 313 -3.55 -11.28 -1.66
CA THR A 313 -3.94 -10.15 -0.80
C THR A 313 -3.78 -8.78 -1.45
N LEU A 314 -3.26 -8.69 -2.69
CA LEU A 314 -3.15 -7.42 -3.43
C LEU A 314 -4.51 -6.83 -3.79
N CYS A 315 -5.51 -7.69 -4.02
CA CYS A 315 -6.87 -7.29 -4.30
C CYS A 315 -7.60 -7.01 -2.98
N VAL A 316 -7.84 -5.73 -2.70
CA VAL A 316 -8.49 -5.26 -1.45
C VAL A 316 -9.77 -4.52 -1.77
N ASP A 317 -9.67 -3.53 -2.65
CA ASP A 317 -10.77 -2.69 -3.10
C ASP A 317 -10.56 -2.22 -4.54
N ILE A 318 -11.48 -1.42 -5.05
CA ILE A 318 -11.42 -0.92 -6.42
C ILE A 318 -10.18 -0.03 -6.69
N PHE A 319 -9.60 0.62 -5.68
CA PHE A 319 -8.39 1.44 -5.86
C PHE A 319 -7.14 0.59 -6.15
N THR A 320 -7.14 -0.68 -5.74
CA THR A 320 -6.07 -1.64 -6.08
C THR A 320 -6.01 -1.98 -7.58
N THR A 321 -7.01 -1.56 -8.38
CA THR A 321 -7.00 -1.60 -9.85
C THR A 321 -5.76 -0.94 -10.47
N ARG A 322 -5.09 -0.03 -9.74
CA ARG A 322 -3.80 0.54 -10.17
C ARG A 322 -2.72 -0.51 -10.46
N TYR A 323 -2.81 -1.73 -9.92
CA TYR A 323 -1.88 -2.83 -10.22
C TYR A 323 -2.13 -3.50 -11.59
N LEU A 324 -3.23 -3.16 -12.26
CA LEU A 324 -3.66 -3.76 -13.53
C LEU A 324 -3.38 -2.86 -14.75
N ILE A 325 -2.87 -1.64 -14.54
CA ILE A 325 -2.76 -0.59 -15.59
C ILE A 325 -1.85 -0.96 -16.77
N PHE A 326 -0.95 -1.94 -16.62
CA PHE A 326 -0.16 -2.46 -17.74
C PHE A 326 -1.00 -3.33 -18.71
N THR A 327 -2.08 -3.95 -18.22
CA THR A 327 -2.96 -4.81 -19.03
C THR A 327 -3.70 -4.05 -20.14
N PRO A 328 -4.32 -2.87 -19.90
CA PRO A 328 -4.88 -2.04 -20.98
C PRO A 328 -3.85 -1.61 -22.02
N ILE A 329 -2.63 -1.25 -21.59
CA ILE A 329 -1.54 -0.93 -22.52
C ILE A 329 -1.21 -2.15 -23.38
N SER A 330 -1.12 -3.33 -22.76
CA SER A 330 -0.89 -4.59 -23.46
C SER A 330 -1.97 -4.90 -24.49
N ILE A 331 -3.24 -4.64 -24.15
CA ILE A 331 -4.37 -4.78 -25.07
C ILE A 331 -4.23 -3.80 -26.25
N PHE A 332 -3.97 -2.52 -26.01
CA PHE A 332 -3.83 -1.54 -27.09
C PHE A 332 -2.62 -1.83 -27.98
N LEU A 333 -1.53 -2.34 -27.42
CA LEU A 333 -0.38 -2.81 -28.19
C LEU A 333 -0.74 -4.00 -29.08
N LEU A 334 -1.43 -5.02 -28.57
CA LEU A 334 -1.88 -6.17 -29.36
C LEU A 334 -2.80 -5.74 -30.53
N ILE A 335 -3.77 -4.87 -30.27
CA ILE A 335 -4.67 -4.35 -31.30
C ILE A 335 -3.85 -3.59 -32.36
N SER A 336 -2.93 -2.73 -31.93
CA SER A 336 -2.14 -1.89 -32.83
C SER A 336 -1.14 -2.70 -33.67
N LEU A 337 -0.57 -3.78 -33.13
CA LEU A 337 0.27 -4.71 -33.89
C LEU A 337 -0.51 -5.44 -34.98
N ALA A 338 -1.80 -5.70 -34.75
CA ALA A 338 -2.67 -6.39 -35.70
C ALA A 338 -3.33 -5.45 -36.72
N TYR A 339 -3.34 -4.13 -36.47
CA TYR A 339 -4.19 -3.15 -37.16
C TYR A 339 -4.17 -3.23 -38.69
N ASP A 340 -3.00 -3.16 -39.33
CA ASP A 340 -2.85 -3.19 -40.80
C ASP A 340 -3.41 -4.47 -41.47
N LYS A 341 -3.81 -5.46 -40.68
CA LYS A 341 -4.35 -6.74 -41.13
C LYS A 341 -5.75 -7.03 -40.62
N LEU A 342 -6.38 -6.07 -39.93
CA LEU A 342 -7.76 -6.15 -39.49
C LEU A 342 -8.72 -5.82 -40.64
N GLU A 343 -9.88 -6.48 -40.66
CA GLU A 343 -10.92 -6.22 -41.66
C GLU A 343 -11.56 -4.84 -41.49
N TYR A 344 -12.24 -4.34 -42.53
CA TYR A 344 -12.90 -3.03 -42.54
C TYR A 344 -13.81 -2.78 -41.32
N LEU A 345 -14.61 -3.78 -40.92
CA LEU A 345 -15.52 -3.68 -39.78
C LEU A 345 -14.80 -3.44 -38.44
N HIS A 346 -13.59 -3.99 -38.27
CA HIS A 346 -12.78 -3.79 -37.06
C HIS A 346 -12.25 -2.35 -37.00
N THR A 347 -11.82 -1.82 -38.15
CA THR A 347 -11.32 -0.45 -38.26
C THR A 347 -12.42 0.56 -37.92
N VAL A 348 -13.64 0.32 -38.41
CA VAL A 348 -14.82 1.15 -38.09
C VAL A 348 -15.15 1.08 -36.60
N GLY A 349 -15.19 -0.11 -36.00
CA GLY A 349 -15.45 -0.27 -34.57
C GLY A 349 -14.43 0.46 -33.69
N LEU A 350 -13.14 0.39 -34.05
CA LEU A 350 -12.07 1.09 -33.36
C LEU A 350 -12.14 2.61 -33.48
N LEU A 351 -12.49 3.13 -34.67
CA LEU A 351 -12.72 4.56 -34.88
C LEU A 351 -13.89 5.06 -34.04
N ILE A 352 -14.97 4.28 -33.97
CA ILE A 352 -16.14 4.58 -33.14
C ILE A 352 -15.72 4.66 -31.65
N LEU A 353 -14.93 3.69 -31.16
CA LEU A 353 -14.43 3.69 -29.78
C LEU A 353 -13.57 4.93 -29.46
N ILE A 354 -12.69 5.34 -30.39
CA ILE A 354 -11.89 6.56 -30.24
C ILE A 354 -12.79 7.79 -30.21
N MET A 355 -13.80 7.87 -31.10
CA MET A 355 -14.74 8.99 -31.14
C MET A 355 -15.58 9.11 -29.87
N PHE A 356 -16.14 8.00 -29.37
CA PHE A 356 -16.89 8.02 -28.11
C PHE A 356 -16.02 8.42 -26.93
N SER A 357 -14.80 7.90 -26.84
CA SER A 357 -13.88 8.30 -25.77
C SER A 357 -13.44 9.76 -25.88
N ALA A 358 -13.26 10.28 -27.10
CA ALA A 358 -12.97 11.70 -27.34
C ALA A 358 -14.12 12.61 -26.87
N LEU A 359 -15.37 12.21 -27.11
CA LEU A 359 -16.56 12.92 -26.60
C LEU A 359 -16.65 12.86 -25.07
N ALA A 360 -16.39 11.70 -24.46
CA ALA A 360 -16.35 11.56 -23.01
C ALA A 360 -15.27 12.46 -22.38
N ASN A 361 -14.11 12.59 -23.04
CA ASN A 361 -13.05 13.49 -22.61
C ASN A 361 -13.47 14.97 -22.64
N TYR A 362 -14.27 15.39 -23.61
CA TYR A 362 -14.83 16.74 -23.64
C TYR A 362 -15.76 16.99 -22.44
N ALA A 363 -16.69 16.06 -22.21
CA ALA A 363 -17.67 16.17 -21.14
C ALA A 363 -17.01 16.27 -19.75
N ALA A 364 -15.86 15.60 -19.55
CA ALA A 364 -15.10 15.69 -18.32
C ALA A 364 -14.48 17.08 -18.04
N LEU A 365 -14.45 17.99 -19.02
CA LEU A 365 -13.91 19.35 -18.87
C LEU A 365 -14.90 20.36 -18.29
N GLU A 366 -16.17 20.01 -18.04
CA GLU A 366 -17.19 20.98 -17.62
C GLU A 366 -17.17 21.36 -16.12
N THR A 367 -16.33 20.73 -15.29
CA THR A 367 -16.25 21.00 -13.84
C THR A 367 -15.28 22.14 -13.50
N ASN A 368 -15.77 23.26 -12.94
CA ASN A 368 -14.99 24.49 -12.75
C ASN A 368 -14.39 24.71 -11.33
N SER A 369 -14.65 23.84 -10.35
CA SER A 369 -14.13 24.01 -8.98
C SER A 369 -12.75 23.38 -8.81
N ASP A 370 -11.87 24.00 -8.01
CA ASP A 370 -10.62 23.37 -7.57
C ASP A 370 -10.96 22.07 -6.79
N PRO A 371 -10.43 20.91 -7.20
CA PRO A 371 -10.77 19.62 -6.58
C PRO A 371 -10.34 19.53 -5.10
N ASN A 372 -9.42 20.40 -4.66
CA ASN A 372 -8.92 20.43 -3.28
C ASN A 372 -9.44 21.65 -2.50
N ILE A 373 -10.50 22.33 -2.97
CA ILE A 373 -11.02 23.56 -2.33
C ILE A 373 -11.29 23.37 -0.83
N HIS A 374 -11.89 22.26 -0.42
CA HIS A 374 -12.17 21.96 0.98
C HIS A 374 -10.90 21.84 1.84
N ASN A 375 -9.79 21.35 1.26
CA ASN A 375 -8.51 21.31 1.96
C ASN A 375 -7.94 22.72 2.15
N TYR A 376 -8.06 23.60 1.14
CA TYR A 376 -7.63 24.98 1.25
C TYR A 376 -8.49 25.78 2.24
N ASP A 377 -9.80 25.56 2.26
CA ASP A 377 -10.70 26.16 3.26
C ASP A 377 -10.28 25.77 4.68
N LEU A 378 -9.96 24.49 4.90
CA LEU A 378 -9.49 23.98 6.18
C LEU A 378 -8.11 24.57 6.56
N ILE A 379 -7.19 24.69 5.60
CA ILE A 379 -5.89 25.36 5.82
C ILE A 379 -6.08 26.83 6.23
N ASN A 380 -6.98 27.55 5.56
CA ASN A 380 -7.26 28.95 5.88
C ASN A 380 -7.87 29.07 7.28
N TYR A 381 -8.80 28.19 7.63
CA TYR A 381 -9.37 28.12 8.98
C TYR A 381 -8.28 27.94 10.05
N PHE A 382 -7.34 27.01 9.85
CA PHE A 382 -6.23 26.81 10.78
C PHE A 382 -5.34 28.05 10.91
N LYS A 383 -5.03 28.71 9.80
CA LYS A 383 -4.23 29.95 9.81
C LYS A 383 -4.92 31.08 10.56
N GLU A 384 -6.20 31.31 10.30
CA GLU A 384 -7.01 32.35 10.95
C GLU A 384 -7.13 32.14 12.48
N ASN A 385 -7.10 30.88 12.93
CA ASN A 385 -7.18 30.52 14.33
C ASN A 385 -5.80 30.28 15.01
N ASN A 386 -4.70 30.63 14.34
CA ASN A 386 -3.32 30.41 14.82
C ASN A 386 -3.02 28.94 15.21
N LEU A 387 -3.56 28.00 14.45
CA LEU A 387 -3.35 26.56 14.60
C LEU A 387 -2.34 26.09 13.54
N THR A 388 -1.06 26.01 13.90
CA THR A 388 0.02 25.73 12.94
C THR A 388 0.58 24.32 13.02
N TYR A 389 0.34 23.59 14.11
CA TYR A 389 0.81 22.22 14.28
C TYR A 389 -0.23 21.34 14.95
N GLY A 390 -0.51 20.19 14.35
CA GLY A 390 -1.47 19.25 14.86
C GLY A 390 -1.22 17.80 14.48
N LEU A 391 -2.12 16.94 14.93
CA LEU A 391 -2.14 15.51 14.65
C LEU A 391 -3.47 15.13 13.99
N GLY A 392 -3.45 14.13 13.13
CA GLY A 392 -4.65 13.65 12.47
C GLY A 392 -4.46 12.27 11.87
N GLY A 393 -5.55 11.66 11.40
CA GLY A 393 -5.47 10.42 10.63
C GLY A 393 -4.65 10.61 9.34
N TYR A 394 -4.07 9.53 8.83
CA TYR A 394 -3.19 9.55 7.66
C TYR A 394 -3.76 10.33 6.47
N TRP A 395 -5.01 10.07 6.12
CA TRP A 395 -5.67 10.64 4.94
C TRP A 395 -5.86 12.16 5.00
N ASP A 396 -5.79 12.74 6.19
CA ASP A 396 -5.96 14.18 6.42
C ASP A 396 -4.62 14.88 6.73
N ALA A 397 -3.59 14.14 7.13
CA ALA A 397 -2.35 14.70 7.65
C ALA A 397 -1.39 15.24 6.56
N ASN A 398 -0.85 14.36 5.72
CA ASN A 398 0.20 14.71 4.76
C ASN A 398 -0.31 15.68 3.68
N ILE A 399 -1.57 15.52 3.24
CA ILE A 399 -2.18 16.43 2.26
C ILE A 399 -2.24 17.88 2.76
N ILE A 400 -2.72 18.12 3.98
CA ILE A 400 -2.82 19.47 4.55
C ILE A 400 -1.43 20.06 4.77
N SER A 401 -0.49 19.26 5.28
CA SER A 401 0.90 19.67 5.45
C SER A 401 1.55 20.13 4.14
N TYR A 402 1.33 19.39 3.05
CA TYR A 402 1.92 19.69 1.75
C TYR A 402 1.24 20.88 1.06
N LEU A 403 -0.09 20.90 1.00
CA LEU A 403 -0.86 21.96 0.33
C LEU A 403 -0.70 23.32 1.03
N SER A 404 -0.42 23.33 2.33
CA SER A 404 -0.12 24.54 3.09
C SER A 404 1.34 25.00 2.96
N SER A 405 2.19 24.26 2.24
CA SER A 405 3.64 24.47 2.18
C SER A 405 4.28 24.50 3.59
N GLU A 406 3.84 23.61 4.47
CA GLU A 406 4.23 23.51 5.88
C GLU A 406 3.90 24.72 6.76
N SER A 407 3.04 25.64 6.30
CA SER A 407 2.49 26.71 7.17
C SER A 407 1.46 26.19 8.17
N VAL A 408 0.83 25.05 7.87
CA VAL A 408 0.03 24.25 8.80
C VAL A 408 0.51 22.82 8.67
N ILE A 409 1.09 22.29 9.74
CA ILE A 409 1.65 20.95 9.79
C ILE A 409 0.68 20.03 10.54
N ILE A 410 0.31 18.92 9.90
CA ILE A 410 -0.44 17.83 10.54
C ILE A 410 0.34 16.54 10.37
N ARG A 411 0.65 15.85 11.47
CA ARG A 411 1.39 14.59 11.44
C ARG A 411 0.47 13.37 11.61
N PRO A 412 0.70 12.29 10.84
CA PRO A 412 -0.19 11.15 10.82
C PRO A 412 -0.07 10.34 12.12
N VAL A 413 -1.20 10.13 12.77
CA VAL A 413 -1.32 9.31 13.98
C VAL A 413 -2.50 8.34 13.85
N THR A 414 -2.46 7.31 14.68
CA THR A 414 -3.56 6.37 14.89
C THR A 414 -3.81 6.24 16.40
N ALA A 415 -4.89 5.56 16.78
CA ALA A 415 -5.18 5.29 18.18
C ALA A 415 -5.09 3.79 18.50
N LEU A 416 -4.39 3.47 19.59
CA LEU A 416 -4.26 2.11 20.12
C LEU A 416 -4.55 2.14 21.63
N ASN A 417 -5.59 1.43 22.06
CA ASN A 417 -5.99 1.31 23.48
C ASN A 417 -6.16 2.66 24.21
N GLY A 418 -6.67 3.67 23.52
CA GLY A 418 -6.82 5.03 24.07
C GLY A 418 -5.52 5.85 24.09
N ASP A 419 -4.41 5.33 23.58
CA ASP A 419 -3.20 6.11 23.35
C ASP A 419 -3.16 6.56 21.88
N ILE A 420 -2.82 7.83 21.66
CA ILE A 420 -2.51 8.34 20.32
C ILE A 420 -1.04 8.04 20.03
N VAL A 421 -0.78 7.35 18.92
CA VAL A 421 0.55 6.84 18.55
C VAL A 421 0.89 7.19 17.09
N PRO A 422 2.17 7.28 16.72
CA PRO A 422 2.56 7.60 15.34
C PRO A 422 2.04 6.55 14.34
N PHE A 423 1.46 7.02 13.24
CA PHE A 423 1.15 6.19 12.08
C PHE A 423 2.26 6.35 11.05
N ARG A 424 3.09 5.32 10.91
CA ARG A 424 4.39 5.44 10.24
C ARG A 424 4.33 5.22 8.73
N TRP A 425 3.18 5.00 8.14
CA TRP A 425 3.08 4.85 6.69
C TRP A 425 3.46 6.15 5.95
N VAL A 426 4.55 6.10 5.16
CA VAL A 426 5.05 7.24 4.38
C VAL A 426 5.28 8.46 5.29
N ALA A 427 5.98 8.21 6.40
CA ALA A 427 6.27 9.20 7.43
C ALA A 427 7.72 9.10 7.93
N SER A 428 8.27 10.22 8.40
CA SER A 428 9.61 10.25 9.00
C SER A 428 9.53 10.08 10.52
N GLU A 429 10.40 9.25 11.10
CA GLU A 429 10.49 9.07 12.55
C GLU A 429 10.81 10.40 13.26
N ARG A 430 11.59 11.30 12.64
CA ARG A 430 11.90 12.60 13.26
C ARG A 430 10.67 13.44 13.57
N TRP A 431 9.58 13.27 12.83
CA TRP A 431 8.33 14.00 13.06
C TRP A 431 7.74 13.69 14.44
N PHE A 432 8.18 12.59 15.06
CA PHE A 432 7.68 12.10 16.35
C PHE A 432 8.78 11.99 17.41
N LYS A 433 9.99 12.53 17.17
CA LYS A 433 11.10 12.44 18.14
C LYS A 433 11.24 13.64 19.08
N LYS A 434 10.78 14.82 18.65
CA LYS A 434 10.80 16.02 19.48
C LYS A 434 9.61 16.90 19.14
N GLU A 435 8.93 17.41 20.17
CA GLU A 435 7.94 18.48 19.98
C GLU A 435 8.62 19.69 19.34
N PRO A 436 8.01 20.33 18.34
CA PRO A 436 8.63 21.49 17.74
C PRO A 436 8.71 22.63 18.76
N GLU A 437 9.87 23.28 18.82
CA GLU A 437 10.09 24.39 19.75
C GLU A 437 9.21 25.60 19.36
N ASN A 438 8.65 26.29 20.36
CA ASN A 438 7.83 27.51 20.20
C ASN A 438 6.42 27.30 19.60
N ILE A 439 5.75 26.19 19.92
CA ILE A 439 4.33 26.02 19.62
C ILE A 439 3.50 26.14 20.90
N ASP A 440 2.68 27.19 20.98
CA ASP A 440 1.82 27.45 22.12
C ASP A 440 0.48 26.69 22.04
N ARG A 441 0.00 26.43 20.81
CA ARG A 441 -1.30 25.80 20.51
C ARG A 441 -1.12 24.60 19.60
N TYR A 442 -1.57 23.45 20.07
CA TYR A 442 -1.64 22.21 19.33
C TYR A 442 -3.08 21.88 18.98
N PHE A 443 -3.28 21.07 17.94
CA PHE A 443 -4.62 20.56 17.64
C PHE A 443 -4.63 19.11 17.18
N ILE A 444 -5.76 18.44 17.39
CA ILE A 444 -6.05 17.11 16.85
C ILE A 444 -7.30 17.22 15.99
N ILE A 445 -7.22 16.71 14.75
CA ILE A 445 -8.35 16.70 13.83
C ILE A 445 -8.93 15.31 13.71
N VAL A 446 -10.25 15.25 13.70
CA VAL A 446 -10.99 14.02 13.51
C VAL A 446 -12.16 14.29 12.59
N LYS A 447 -12.37 13.45 11.59
CA LYS A 447 -13.52 13.58 10.70
C LYS A 447 -14.78 13.09 11.41
N GLU A 448 -15.89 13.81 11.29
CA GLU A 448 -17.16 13.47 11.95
C GLU A 448 -17.67 12.07 11.55
N ASN A 449 -17.47 11.71 10.27
CA ASN A 449 -17.74 10.38 9.76
C ASN A 449 -16.52 9.48 10.02
N LYS A 450 -16.70 8.43 10.85
CA LYS A 450 -15.66 7.49 11.29
C LYS A 450 -14.65 7.17 10.18
N THR A 451 -13.41 7.61 10.35
CA THR A 451 -12.27 7.07 9.58
C THR A 451 -11.69 5.88 10.32
N LEU A 452 -11.13 4.93 9.57
CA LEU A 452 -10.57 3.66 10.09
C LEU A 452 -9.34 3.84 10.98
N LEU A 453 -8.64 4.99 10.89
CA LEU A 453 -7.34 5.19 11.53
C LEU A 453 -7.39 6.09 12.78
N LEU A 454 -8.29 7.06 12.83
CA LEU A 454 -8.44 7.93 14.01
C LEU A 454 -9.87 8.47 14.06
N ASN A 455 -10.65 8.02 15.04
CA ASN A 455 -12.03 8.46 15.20
C ASN A 455 -12.28 9.14 16.55
N ASN A 456 -13.48 9.71 16.68
CA ASN A 456 -13.81 10.55 17.82
C ASN A 456 -13.78 9.78 19.15
N ASN A 457 -14.28 8.54 19.16
CA ASN A 457 -14.31 7.72 20.36
C ASN A 457 -12.90 7.39 20.85
N ASP A 458 -11.96 7.18 19.93
CA ASP A 458 -10.58 6.87 20.28
C ASP A 458 -9.87 8.05 20.94
N VAL A 459 -10.07 9.22 20.35
CA VAL A 459 -9.50 10.48 20.82
C VAL A 459 -10.11 10.86 22.18
N GLU A 460 -11.42 10.70 22.36
CA GLU A 460 -12.10 10.88 23.65
C GLU A 460 -11.60 9.93 24.75
N LYS A 461 -11.32 8.65 24.42
CA LYS A 461 -10.69 7.71 25.37
C LYS A 461 -9.32 8.22 25.83
N SER A 462 -8.55 8.78 24.91
CA SER A 462 -7.24 9.39 25.23
C SER A 462 -7.36 10.58 26.17
N PHE A 463 -8.36 11.43 25.94
CA PHE A 463 -8.60 12.61 26.77
C PHE A 463 -8.99 12.26 28.20
N ARG A 464 -9.70 11.15 28.40
CA ARG A 464 -10.01 10.63 29.75
C ARG A 464 -8.77 10.17 30.50
N LYS A 465 -7.74 9.68 29.79
CA LYS A 465 -6.50 9.17 30.38
C LYS A 465 -5.49 10.28 30.69
N TYR A 466 -5.38 11.27 29.81
CA TYR A 466 -4.33 12.29 29.89
C TYR A 466 -4.86 13.67 30.25
N LYS A 467 -5.53 14.34 29.31
CA LYS A 467 -6.07 15.70 29.51
C LYS A 467 -7.13 16.01 28.45
N PRO A 468 -8.26 16.67 28.81
CA PRO A 468 -9.23 17.14 27.84
C PRO A 468 -8.71 18.34 27.02
N PRO A 469 -9.29 18.60 25.83
CA PRO A 469 -8.97 19.77 25.03
C PRO A 469 -9.36 21.07 25.74
N SER A 470 -8.61 22.13 25.45
CA SER A 470 -8.90 23.49 25.93
C SER A 470 -10.05 24.13 25.14
N GLU A 471 -10.14 23.85 23.84
CA GLU A 471 -11.21 24.31 22.96
C GLU A 471 -11.59 23.19 21.99
N THR A 472 -12.85 23.15 21.57
CA THR A 472 -13.33 22.25 20.50
C THR A 472 -14.03 23.09 19.45
N HIS A 473 -13.57 22.99 18.21
CA HIS A 473 -14.18 23.66 17.07
C HIS A 473 -14.76 22.64 16.09
N MET A 474 -15.72 23.06 15.27
CA MET A 474 -16.27 22.27 14.18
C MET A 474 -16.16 23.06 12.88
N PHE A 475 -15.51 22.48 11.87
CA PHE A 475 -15.34 23.13 10.56
C PHE A 475 -15.18 22.09 9.45
N GLY A 476 -15.89 22.26 8.34
CA GLY A 476 -15.72 21.40 7.15
C GLY A 476 -15.95 19.89 7.37
N GLY A 477 -16.79 19.52 8.34
CA GLY A 477 -17.00 18.12 8.74
C GLY A 477 -15.89 17.51 9.60
N TYR A 478 -15.02 18.36 10.17
CA TYR A 478 -14.00 17.99 11.15
C TYR A 478 -14.35 18.53 12.53
N ILE A 479 -14.09 17.69 13.53
CA ILE A 479 -13.97 18.09 14.93
C ILE A 479 -12.49 18.40 15.18
N ILE A 480 -12.23 19.60 15.69
CA ILE A 480 -10.88 20.13 15.91
C ILE A 480 -10.70 20.36 17.41
N TYR A 481 -9.88 19.53 18.03
CA TYR A 481 -9.57 19.58 19.46
C TYR A 481 -8.28 20.36 19.69
N VAL A 482 -8.34 21.48 20.40
CA VAL A 482 -7.20 22.38 20.62
C VAL A 482 -6.65 22.23 22.03
N PHE A 483 -5.33 22.24 22.16
CA PHE A 483 -4.60 22.10 23.42
C PHE A 483 -3.61 23.24 23.60
N ASN A 484 -3.54 23.78 24.82
CA ASN A 484 -2.52 24.75 25.19
C ASN A 484 -1.32 24.03 25.83
N ASN A 485 -0.12 24.36 25.36
CA ASN A 485 1.21 23.99 25.89
C ASN A 485 1.64 22.52 25.84
N GLN A 486 0.75 21.52 25.77
CA GLN A 486 1.12 20.09 25.68
C GLN A 486 0.06 19.24 24.97
N ILE A 487 0.51 18.24 24.20
CA ILE A 487 -0.36 17.22 23.59
C ILE A 487 -0.51 16.03 24.55
N PRO A 488 -1.71 15.43 24.72
CA PRO A 488 -1.87 14.12 25.34
C PRO A 488 -1.37 13.01 24.40
N TYR A 489 -0.06 12.97 24.17
CA TYR A 489 0.58 12.07 23.22
C TYR A 489 1.74 11.33 23.88
N LYS A 490 1.71 10.01 23.82
CA LYS A 490 2.74 9.15 24.43
C LYS A 490 4.01 9.07 23.58
N GLY A 491 3.94 9.45 22.31
CA GLY A 491 4.95 9.14 21.32
C GLY A 491 6.13 10.10 21.20
N PHE A 492 6.58 10.77 22.26
CA PHE A 492 7.88 11.49 22.20
C PHE A 492 8.98 10.87 23.07
N LEU A 493 8.68 10.03 24.06
CA LEU A 493 9.68 9.33 24.89
C LEU A 493 9.10 8.04 25.47
N ASP A 494 9.30 6.89 24.81
CA ASP A 494 9.60 5.63 25.50
C ASP A 494 10.12 4.57 24.51
N ASN A 495 11.40 4.69 24.13
CA ASN A 495 12.13 3.62 23.43
C ASN A 495 12.59 2.49 24.37
N ASN A 496 12.23 2.54 25.66
CA ASN A 496 12.55 1.48 26.61
C ASN A 496 11.40 0.48 26.69
N LEU A 497 11.23 -0.32 25.63
CA LEU A 497 10.41 -1.54 25.63
C LEU A 497 10.94 -2.63 26.59
N ASN A 498 11.93 -2.33 27.43
CA ASN A 498 12.59 -3.33 28.27
C ASN A 498 11.76 -3.76 29.48
N TYR A 499 10.72 -3.01 29.87
CA TYR A 499 9.78 -3.44 30.92
C TYR A 499 8.50 -2.59 30.84
N ILE A 500 7.40 -3.15 30.33
CA ILE A 500 6.09 -2.47 30.36
C ILE A 500 5.09 -3.40 31.06
N ASN A 501 4.54 -2.92 32.18
CA ASN A 501 3.49 -3.60 32.94
C ASN A 501 2.12 -3.12 32.44
N TYR A 502 1.34 -4.02 31.84
CA TYR A 502 0.05 -3.69 31.19
C TYR A 502 -1.17 -3.87 32.09
N LYS A 503 -0.98 -3.89 33.41
CA LYS A 503 -2.01 -4.19 34.40
C LYS A 503 -3.32 -3.39 34.24
N ASP A 504 -3.23 -2.12 33.86
CA ASP A 504 -4.40 -1.24 33.68
C ASP A 504 -5.12 -1.42 32.32
N SER A 505 -4.64 -2.34 31.48
CA SER A 505 -5.16 -2.61 30.13
C SER A 505 -5.65 -4.06 29.96
N LEU A 506 -5.67 -4.82 31.06
CA LEU A 506 -6.16 -6.21 31.12
C LEU A 506 -7.64 -6.24 31.52
N LEU A 507 -8.39 -7.16 30.92
CA LEU A 507 -9.84 -7.31 31.08
C LEU A 507 -10.19 -8.66 31.70
N ILE A 508 -11.39 -8.76 32.29
CA ILE A 508 -11.96 -9.98 32.88
C ILE A 508 -13.22 -10.36 32.10
N GLN A 509 -13.42 -11.64 31.80
CA GLN A 509 -14.66 -12.11 31.19
C GLN A 509 -15.78 -12.16 32.23
N ASP A 510 -16.99 -11.70 31.87
CA ASP A 510 -18.14 -11.67 32.76
C ASP A 510 -18.42 -13.05 33.39
N GLY A 511 -18.56 -13.07 34.73
CA GLY A 511 -18.84 -14.28 35.50
C GLY A 511 -17.66 -15.21 35.74
N VAL A 512 -16.46 -14.88 35.24
CA VAL A 512 -15.25 -15.70 35.38
C VAL A 512 -14.38 -15.26 36.57
N GLY A 513 -14.46 -14.01 37.00
CA GLY A 513 -13.70 -13.53 38.16
C GLY A 513 -13.94 -12.06 38.48
N SER A 514 -13.09 -11.51 39.34
CA SER A 514 -13.12 -10.10 39.75
C SER A 514 -11.71 -9.58 40.05
N SER A 515 -11.52 -8.27 40.02
CA SER A 515 -10.32 -7.63 40.52
C SER A 515 -10.45 -7.38 42.03
N VAL A 516 -9.44 -7.76 42.80
CA VAL A 516 -9.43 -7.67 44.27
C VAL A 516 -8.17 -6.94 44.74
N ASP A 517 -8.35 -5.93 45.58
CA ASP A 517 -7.23 -5.21 46.20
C ASP A 517 -6.68 -5.98 47.40
N ILE A 518 -5.44 -6.46 47.27
CA ILE A 518 -4.73 -7.09 48.39
C ILE A 518 -3.87 -6.03 49.08
N LYS A 519 -4.33 -5.58 50.26
CA LYS A 519 -3.63 -4.58 51.10
C LYS A 519 -2.19 -4.96 51.45
N GLN A 520 -1.89 -6.26 51.57
CA GLN A 520 -0.55 -6.76 51.89
C GLN A 520 0.45 -6.64 50.73
N LEU A 521 -0.05 -6.60 49.49
CA LEU A 521 0.77 -6.49 48.27
C LEU A 521 0.76 -5.07 47.68
N ASN A 522 -0.01 -4.14 48.27
CA ASN A 522 -0.29 -2.81 47.70
C ASN A 522 -0.66 -2.89 46.20
N SER A 523 -1.40 -3.93 45.82
CA SER A 523 -1.70 -4.23 44.42
C SER A 523 -3.07 -4.86 44.25
N THR A 524 -3.79 -4.43 43.21
CA THR A 524 -4.98 -5.10 42.69
C THR A 524 -4.58 -6.40 41.99
N ILE A 525 -5.29 -7.50 42.19
CA ILE A 525 -5.02 -8.77 41.48
C ILE A 525 -6.29 -9.29 40.82
N PHE A 526 -6.18 -10.16 39.83
CA PHE A 526 -7.33 -10.86 39.26
C PHE A 526 -7.57 -12.16 40.02
N TYR A 527 -8.82 -12.41 40.41
CA TYR A 527 -9.22 -13.54 41.23
C TYR A 527 -10.44 -14.26 40.66
N SER A 528 -10.35 -15.58 40.56
CA SER A 528 -11.47 -16.50 40.27
C SER A 528 -11.64 -17.49 41.41
N ASN A 529 -12.86 -17.61 41.92
CA ASN A 529 -13.23 -18.63 42.89
C ASN A 529 -13.86 -19.83 42.17
N LYS A 530 -13.31 -21.04 42.38
CA LYS A 530 -13.76 -22.25 41.67
C LYS A 530 -15.23 -22.62 41.91
N THR A 531 -15.81 -22.19 43.02
CA THR A 531 -17.20 -22.52 43.41
C THR A 531 -18.22 -21.48 42.96
N LEU A 532 -17.78 -20.24 42.75
CA LEU A 532 -18.65 -19.11 42.43
C LEU A 532 -18.54 -18.66 40.98
N ASN A 533 -17.43 -18.97 40.31
CA ASN A 533 -17.12 -18.49 38.97
C ASN A 533 -17.10 -19.61 37.92
N ASN A 534 -17.53 -19.27 36.71
CA ASN A 534 -17.53 -20.18 35.57
C ASN A 534 -16.13 -20.29 34.95
N PRO A 535 -15.74 -21.46 34.41
CA PRO A 535 -14.55 -21.58 33.55
C PRO A 535 -14.57 -20.56 32.40
N GLY A 536 -13.42 -19.97 32.09
CA GLY A 536 -13.31 -18.90 31.09
C GLY A 536 -12.03 -18.08 31.21
N TYR A 537 -11.93 -16.97 30.47
CA TYR A 537 -10.76 -16.08 30.53
C TYR A 537 -10.82 -15.15 31.75
N LEU A 538 -10.07 -15.50 32.80
CA LEU A 538 -9.92 -14.68 34.00
C LEU A 538 -9.18 -13.37 33.68
N VAL A 539 -8.22 -13.42 32.76
CA VAL A 539 -7.48 -12.27 32.25
C VAL A 539 -7.36 -12.39 30.74
N TYR A 540 -7.62 -11.31 30.02
CA TYR A 540 -7.30 -11.19 28.58
C TYR A 540 -6.94 -9.75 28.21
N GLY A 541 -6.25 -9.57 27.09
CA GLY A 541 -5.67 -8.29 26.67
C GLY A 541 -4.20 -8.12 27.10
N PRO A 542 -3.61 -6.92 26.97
CA PRO A 542 -4.13 -5.78 26.23
C PRO A 542 -4.18 -6.10 24.73
N TYR A 543 -4.76 -5.23 23.90
CA TYR A 543 -4.75 -5.42 22.45
C TYR A 543 -3.65 -4.58 21.81
N ILE A 544 -2.41 -5.08 21.74
CA ILE A 544 -1.24 -4.27 21.36
C ILE A 544 -0.50 -4.82 20.15
N SER A 545 0.02 -3.93 19.30
CA SER A 545 1.00 -4.32 18.29
C SER A 545 2.40 -4.20 18.86
N LEU A 546 3.20 -5.26 18.72
CA LEU A 546 4.59 -5.28 19.18
C LEU A 546 5.53 -5.24 17.98
N PRO A 547 6.69 -4.53 18.07
CA PRO A 547 7.66 -4.50 16.99
C PRO A 547 8.33 -5.88 16.80
N PRO A 548 9.04 -6.11 15.68
CA PRO A 548 9.82 -7.31 15.47
C PRO A 548 10.80 -7.56 16.62
N GLY A 549 10.95 -8.83 16.96
CA GLY A 549 11.82 -9.27 18.03
C GLY A 549 11.33 -10.54 18.69
N ASN A 550 12.18 -11.06 19.57
CA ASN A 550 11.85 -12.16 20.45
C ASN A 550 11.34 -11.59 21.77
N TYR A 551 10.27 -12.18 22.29
CA TYR A 551 9.64 -11.74 23.51
C TYR A 551 9.45 -12.92 24.45
N THR A 552 9.60 -12.65 25.74
CA THR A 552 9.21 -13.56 26.82
C THR A 552 8.12 -12.88 27.63
N ILE A 553 6.95 -13.50 27.70
CA ILE A 553 5.82 -13.05 28.50
C ILE A 553 5.83 -13.81 29.81
N GLU A 554 5.93 -13.08 30.91
CA GLU A 554 5.94 -13.60 32.27
C GLU A 554 4.55 -13.44 32.90
N TYR A 555 3.93 -14.55 33.27
CA TYR A 555 2.66 -14.61 33.99
C TYR A 555 2.93 -14.90 35.46
N ILE A 556 2.56 -13.98 36.35
CA ILE A 556 2.69 -14.19 37.80
C ILE A 556 1.36 -14.71 38.34
N VAL A 557 1.29 -16.01 38.63
CA VAL A 557 0.06 -16.73 38.97
C VAL A 557 0.17 -17.50 40.28
N LYS A 558 -0.96 -17.74 40.94
CA LYS A 558 -1.09 -18.58 42.14
C LYS A 558 -2.40 -19.34 42.09
N ALA A 559 -2.42 -20.56 42.60
CA ALA A 559 -3.63 -21.36 42.75
C ALA A 559 -3.78 -21.91 44.18
N GLU A 560 -5.02 -21.96 44.68
CA GLU A 560 -5.39 -22.52 45.97
C GLU A 560 -6.61 -23.44 45.83
N ASN A 561 -6.92 -24.21 46.87
CA ASN A 561 -8.13 -25.05 46.92
C ASN A 561 -8.30 -25.96 45.69
N ILE A 562 -7.22 -26.61 45.24
CA ILE A 562 -7.23 -27.44 44.02
C ILE A 562 -8.03 -28.72 44.25
N SER A 563 -9.03 -28.97 43.40
CA SER A 563 -9.98 -30.08 43.55
C SER A 563 -9.47 -31.40 42.97
N ASP A 564 -8.58 -31.32 41.99
CA ASP A 564 -8.04 -32.45 41.25
C ASP A 564 -6.62 -32.10 40.76
N SER A 565 -5.62 -32.81 41.28
CA SER A 565 -4.19 -32.51 41.02
C SER A 565 -3.70 -32.93 39.64
N GLU A 566 -4.47 -33.77 38.93
CA GLU A 566 -4.07 -34.28 37.60
C GLU A 566 -4.67 -33.46 36.45
N LYS A 567 -5.61 -32.55 36.75
CA LYS A 567 -6.24 -31.69 35.74
C LYS A 567 -5.55 -30.35 35.60
N LYS A 568 -5.77 -29.73 34.42
CA LYS A 568 -5.29 -28.39 34.09
C LYS A 568 -5.91 -27.37 35.05
N ILE A 569 -5.08 -26.60 35.72
CA ILE A 569 -5.52 -25.52 36.63
C ILE A 569 -5.89 -24.29 35.80
N ALA A 570 -5.01 -23.90 34.88
CA ALA A 570 -5.17 -22.78 33.98
C ALA A 570 -4.48 -23.07 32.63
N THR A 571 -4.84 -22.31 31.61
CA THR A 571 -4.11 -22.26 30.34
C THR A 571 -3.71 -20.82 30.08
N ILE A 572 -2.44 -20.57 29.81
CA ILE A 572 -1.92 -19.26 29.40
C ILE A 572 -1.63 -19.27 27.90
N ASP A 573 -2.02 -18.22 27.21
CA ASP A 573 -1.76 -18.11 25.77
C ASP A 573 -1.47 -16.67 25.33
N ILE A 574 -0.80 -16.58 24.18
CA ILE A 574 -0.54 -15.35 23.44
C ILE A 574 -1.36 -15.45 22.16
N PHE A 575 -2.28 -14.51 21.96
CA PHE A 575 -3.24 -14.58 20.87
C PHE A 575 -3.19 -13.33 20.01
N SER A 576 -3.23 -13.49 18.71
CA SER A 576 -3.20 -12.41 17.73
C SER A 576 -4.54 -12.30 17.02
N THR A 577 -5.07 -11.08 16.95
CA THR A 577 -6.25 -10.70 16.14
C THR A 577 -5.83 -9.69 15.09
N TYR A 578 -6.32 -9.84 13.85
CA TYR A 578 -5.97 -8.96 12.73
C TYR A 578 -7.17 -8.07 12.33
N ILE A 579 -7.03 -6.75 12.46
CA ILE A 579 -8.17 -5.80 12.37
C ILE A 579 -8.72 -5.66 10.93
N ASN A 580 -7.94 -5.97 9.89
CA ASN A 580 -8.33 -5.75 8.48
C ASN A 580 -8.20 -7.00 7.58
N GLU A 581 -7.82 -8.15 8.14
CA GLU A 581 -7.73 -9.42 7.41
C GLU A 581 -8.78 -10.38 7.97
N ASP A 582 -10.02 -10.34 7.45
CA ASP A 582 -11.09 -11.33 7.68
C ASP A 582 -11.25 -11.85 9.13
N SER A 583 -11.03 -10.99 10.13
CA SER A 583 -11.03 -11.38 11.55
C SER A 583 -10.17 -12.62 11.84
N ARG A 584 -9.04 -12.75 11.14
CA ARG A 584 -8.09 -13.85 11.36
C ARG A 584 -7.61 -13.78 12.80
N VAL A 585 -7.62 -14.94 13.43
CA VAL A 585 -7.09 -15.14 14.77
C VAL A 585 -6.02 -16.21 14.77
N ALA A 586 -5.00 -16.05 15.61
CA ALA A 586 -3.92 -17.03 15.75
C ALA A 586 -3.51 -17.14 17.22
N VAL A 587 -3.23 -18.36 17.69
CA VAL A 587 -2.55 -18.60 18.97
C VAL A 587 -1.06 -18.68 18.66
N ASP A 588 -0.29 -17.70 19.12
CA ASP A 588 1.15 -17.59 18.85
C ASP A 588 1.98 -18.47 19.77
N ALA A 589 1.54 -18.63 21.02
CA ALA A 589 2.12 -19.55 21.98
C ALA A 589 1.07 -19.91 23.04
N GLU A 590 1.11 -21.13 23.56
CA GLU A 590 0.17 -21.62 24.57
C GLU A 590 0.90 -22.56 25.54
N ARG A 591 0.52 -22.53 26.81
CA ARG A 591 0.97 -23.49 27.83
C ARG A 591 -0.12 -23.77 28.85
N ASP A 592 -0.34 -25.04 29.13
CA ASP A 592 -1.17 -25.48 30.25
C ASP A 592 -0.38 -25.45 31.56
N ILE A 593 -1.07 -25.08 32.65
CA ILE A 593 -0.53 -25.01 34.01
C ILE A 593 -1.17 -26.10 34.86
N TYR A 594 -0.33 -26.92 35.48
CA TYR A 594 -0.71 -28.00 36.39
C TYR A 594 -0.22 -27.72 37.81
N LEU A 595 -0.63 -28.55 38.78
CA LEU A 595 -0.21 -28.41 40.17
C LEU A 595 1.33 -28.44 40.33
N TYR A 596 2.03 -29.27 39.56
CA TYR A 596 3.49 -29.36 39.65
C TYR A 596 4.23 -28.13 39.09
N ASP A 597 3.55 -27.27 38.32
CA ASP A 597 4.09 -25.98 37.88
C ASP A 597 3.99 -24.90 38.98
N LEU A 598 3.24 -25.17 40.06
CA LEU A 598 2.95 -24.22 41.13
C LEU A 598 3.44 -24.75 42.48
N ASN A 599 4.30 -23.99 43.16
CA ASN A 599 4.63 -24.28 44.54
C ASN A 599 3.48 -23.82 45.44
N ASN A 600 2.91 -24.74 46.23
CA ASN A 600 1.78 -24.46 47.11
C ASN A 600 2.05 -23.19 47.95
N SER A 601 1.06 -22.29 47.99
CA SER A 601 0.94 -21.05 48.79
C SER A 601 1.52 -19.73 48.26
N ASP A 602 2.40 -19.70 47.24
CA ASP A 602 3.02 -18.45 46.76
C ASP A 602 2.80 -18.17 45.27
N PHE A 603 2.96 -16.90 44.85
CA PHE A 603 2.95 -16.50 43.44
C PHE A 603 4.17 -17.04 42.70
N GLN A 604 3.95 -17.63 41.52
CA GLN A 604 4.97 -18.21 40.67
C GLN A 604 5.01 -17.53 39.31
N SER A 605 6.21 -17.43 38.75
CA SER A 605 6.47 -16.88 37.42
C SER A 605 6.43 -18.01 36.38
N ILE A 606 5.52 -17.90 35.41
CA ILE A 606 5.40 -18.82 34.28
C ILE A 606 5.68 -18.04 32.99
N ASN A 607 6.66 -18.50 32.21
CA ASN A 607 7.13 -17.79 31.02
C ASN A 607 6.67 -18.47 29.72
N LEU A 608 6.26 -17.65 28.75
CA LEU A 608 5.95 -18.03 27.36
C LEU A 608 6.81 -17.20 26.40
N GLY A 609 7.58 -17.89 25.55
CA GLY A 609 8.36 -17.24 24.49
C GLY A 609 7.58 -17.19 23.19
N PHE A 610 7.64 -16.06 22.49
CA PHE A 610 7.18 -15.95 21.10
C PHE A 610 8.02 -14.95 20.32
N SER A 611 7.93 -15.01 18.99
CA SER A 611 8.69 -14.14 18.10
C SER A 611 7.78 -13.43 17.11
N ILE A 612 8.13 -12.19 16.82
CA ILE A 612 7.49 -11.38 15.80
C ILE A 612 8.52 -11.14 14.72
N GLU A 613 8.30 -11.73 13.55
CA GLU A 613 9.20 -11.60 12.41
C GLU A 613 9.07 -10.21 11.76
N ASP A 614 7.82 -9.78 11.51
CA ASP A 614 7.50 -8.54 10.82
C ASP A 614 6.55 -7.66 11.65
N TYR A 615 6.77 -6.33 11.61
CA TYR A 615 5.86 -5.40 12.25
C TYR A 615 4.55 -5.35 11.46
N ASN A 616 3.43 -5.52 12.15
CA ASN A 616 2.12 -5.35 11.57
C ASN A 616 1.25 -4.56 12.56
N GLU A 617 0.95 -3.31 12.21
CA GLU A 617 0.12 -2.41 13.03
C GLU A 617 -1.35 -2.86 13.12
N PHE A 618 -1.79 -3.75 12.23
CA PHE A 618 -3.13 -4.34 12.26
C PHE A 618 -3.18 -5.66 13.02
N ARG A 619 -2.02 -6.19 13.47
CA ARG A 619 -1.93 -7.36 14.35
C ARG A 619 -1.96 -6.89 15.79
N LEU A 620 -3.07 -7.16 16.47
CA LEU A 620 -3.24 -6.93 17.90
C LEU A 620 -2.96 -8.22 18.66
N ILE A 621 -1.97 -8.19 19.53
CA ILE A 621 -1.58 -9.30 20.40
C ILE A 621 -2.22 -9.07 21.76
N GLU A 622 -2.87 -10.12 22.28
CA GLU A 622 -3.42 -10.22 23.63
C GLU A 622 -2.75 -11.36 24.42
N PHE A 623 -2.64 -11.20 25.74
CA PHE A 623 -2.13 -12.20 26.66
C PHE A 623 -3.28 -12.69 27.54
N ARG A 624 -3.50 -14.00 27.58
CA ARG A 624 -4.70 -14.53 28.24
C ARG A 624 -4.36 -15.58 29.27
N VAL A 625 -5.22 -15.64 30.29
CA VAL A 625 -5.23 -16.67 31.33
C VAL A 625 -6.64 -17.25 31.39
N PHE A 626 -6.80 -18.47 30.88
CA PHE A 626 -8.03 -19.24 30.96
C PHE A 626 -8.04 -20.09 32.24
N GLN A 627 -9.11 -20.00 33.03
CA GLN A 627 -9.29 -20.74 34.27
C GLN A 627 -10.26 -21.91 34.06
N HIS A 628 -9.91 -23.11 34.54
CA HIS A 628 -10.68 -24.34 34.26
C HIS A 628 -11.69 -24.73 35.35
N GLY A 629 -11.86 -23.92 36.39
CA GLY A 629 -12.82 -24.14 37.48
C GLY A 629 -12.42 -25.22 38.49
N ILE A 630 -11.13 -25.62 38.50
CA ILE A 630 -10.62 -26.69 39.37
C ILE A 630 -9.95 -26.15 40.64
N ALA A 631 -9.55 -24.89 40.63
CA ALA A 631 -8.83 -24.21 41.71
C ALA A 631 -9.27 -22.74 41.84
N ASP A 632 -9.06 -22.16 43.02
CA ASP A 632 -9.12 -20.72 43.19
C ASP A 632 -7.87 -20.12 42.56
N LEU A 633 -8.03 -19.30 41.52
CA LEU A 633 -6.92 -18.82 40.68
C LEU A 633 -6.71 -17.33 40.90
N TYR A 634 -5.44 -16.95 41.05
CA TYR A 634 -4.98 -15.58 41.24
C TYR A 634 -3.96 -15.22 40.15
N VAL A 635 -4.13 -14.06 39.51
CA VAL A 635 -3.14 -13.50 38.56
C VAL A 635 -2.71 -12.12 39.05
N HIS A 636 -1.43 -11.95 39.34
CA HIS A 636 -0.88 -10.71 39.90
C HIS A 636 -0.48 -9.69 38.84
N SER A 637 0.24 -10.14 37.81
CA SER A 637 0.69 -9.31 36.68
C SER A 637 1.07 -10.18 35.48
N ILE A 638 1.08 -9.55 34.31
CA ILE A 638 1.63 -10.10 33.06
C ILE A 638 2.68 -9.09 32.58
N ASN A 639 3.94 -9.52 32.50
CA ASN A 639 5.07 -8.68 32.13
C ASN A 639 5.61 -9.08 30.76
N ILE A 640 5.97 -8.10 29.92
CA ILE A 640 6.57 -8.31 28.61
C ILE A 640 8.05 -7.98 28.67
N ASN A 641 8.90 -8.94 28.34
CA ASN A 641 10.34 -8.74 28.20
C ASN A 641 10.77 -8.96 26.76
N LYS A 642 11.37 -7.94 26.13
CA LYS A 642 12.02 -8.09 24.82
C LYS A 642 13.43 -8.66 25.02
N THR A 643 13.74 -9.75 24.32
CA THR A 643 15.04 -10.45 24.38
C THR A 643 15.91 -10.16 23.19
#